data_AF-A0A1S9RRY8-F1
#
_entry.id   AF-A0A1S9RRY8-F1
#
_cell.length_a   1.000
_cell.length_b   1.000
_cell.length_c   1.000
_cell.angle_alpha   90.00
_cell.angle_beta   90.00
_cell.angle_gamma   90.00
#
_symmetry.space_group_name_H-M   'P 1'
#
loop_
_entity.id
_entity.type
_entity.pdbx_description
1 polymer ?
#
loop_
_entity_poly.entity_id
_entity_poly.type
_entity_poly.pdbx_seq_one_letter_code
_entity_poly.pdbx_strand_id
1 'polypeptide(L)'
;MAEPLGTLYGVLVGISRGSHDLSTPFEPQEGPREIRMTSAIASSISKYALLRSPEQKLRELSAEANQGKFQILAVYCDRLDPVCSQCKRAGKPCGGYRDVPSLLFRDENDRTARRSAAAKAKSEARRKLLDSSDSSDEGSNISTNGFGPSRLNYVAQPERTRMVMVPTMPAVVPLSLEEQGLRFFFDRFVSAISGLDGNVPSGLQTPPFLKAILMQSPLRDATISVGLAAMANVNQDRALSLAAREMYVAAINFVRRAVQNPEQANANQTFHIIVMLSMYEMVCCAPNEIDSWTIHLDGVAALVKQASFSDALRNTNSRPHLQYYFISIIRYFLVQEAMPSELLDWSPERVPGAQPNQAPTIYLVDILIRFMKLHSSIRESPDPDARIAISSALLCEAELEAWEQLLPEKWKFSLKESDDFQHTFNGTRMIYNDAWASRDLNHYFWARLMVNEMVVRHLSRIEMPSLEDLRQRQKALDTISLMATYICAGAASQMGAFPCGLPPIGPTHLPPLNGVFMLMFPLAVAGGAVGAGDEVHEWVLETLRKIGQTMGIRRALEMIPTLKQVILKPFSTRSDAIPFCIFATPEPQHLDPFDSIFKMALEDEWTCDANDALQITVVQPGDTKPKTLSTFHPRFTYPIFGDEEQIFGYKGLIIRLRFAAHDLRPHVHISYDGRFKAVGDIAATDLLGTLKEFVPEEALIKLPDYEKAVQQDSSAKDFTPPGKLVYSYEANERNYEIWAGSLADPDVRRILDRAQILVSLFIEAGTPLATDDPEWTLERWTVYFVYEKVTPPTPTASSYSIVGYATTYRYWLYQRDRSITPTVKDDAFPPPEIKLSELPSRLRIAQFLILPSHHRAGHGTHLYTTIHASCIADPTIIELTVEDPNESFDALRDTADFCLLQPEFVKRKVNINPDPSGAYSRKQRLRSVPTAELIPTDVLRDIRTSFKIEATQFAHILEMFLLSQIPPGHRLAGGTNLARLLIKKGKAEDPNDRRYYWWRMLTKQRLFKKHKELLQELELIDRVEKLDDTVRNVEEGYEITLNAVEGRLPAADEAAPAPRSSRNKRKLAIEDDEDEDQNGTEAAKRPKV
;
A
#
# COMPACT_ATOMS: atom_id res chain seq x y z
N MET A 1 60.83 -31.80 22.94
CA MET A 1 60.87 -32.94 23.87
C MET A 1 59.76 -32.73 24.89
N ALA A 2 59.14 -33.79 25.40
CA ALA A 2 58.20 -33.70 26.51
C ALA A 2 58.93 -33.96 27.83
N GLU A 3 58.59 -33.24 28.90
CA GLU A 3 58.47 -33.69 30.30
C GLU A 3 57.89 -32.52 31.16
N PRO A 4 57.35 -32.77 32.39
CA PRO A 4 56.31 -31.92 32.98
C PRO A 4 56.65 -31.25 34.34
N LEU A 5 55.82 -30.28 34.74
CA LEU A 5 55.58 -29.72 36.10
C LEU A 5 54.33 -28.79 36.00
N GLY A 6 53.53 -28.49 37.04
CA GLY A 6 53.43 -29.02 38.40
C GLY A 6 53.01 -27.96 39.46
N THR A 7 51.89 -28.16 40.17
CA THR A 7 51.33 -27.32 41.30
C THR A 7 50.82 -25.91 40.91
N LEU A 8 49.79 -25.28 41.53
CA LEU A 8 49.43 -25.17 42.97
C LEU A 8 47.91 -24.94 43.28
N TYR A 9 47.56 -24.84 44.57
CA TYR A 9 46.23 -24.61 45.20
C TYR A 9 45.72 -23.13 45.05
N GLY A 10 44.49 -22.70 45.39
CA GLY A 10 43.25 -23.36 45.87
C GLY A 10 42.44 -22.58 46.95
N VAL A 11 41.14 -22.90 47.12
CA VAL A 11 40.21 -22.60 48.27
C VAL A 11 39.40 -21.28 48.35
N LEU A 12 38.06 -21.41 48.29
CA LEU A 12 37.03 -20.96 49.27
C LEU A 12 35.66 -21.59 48.84
N VAL A 13 35.17 -22.69 49.43
CA VAL A 13 34.25 -22.82 50.60
C VAL A 13 32.80 -22.35 50.31
N GLY A 14 31.72 -23.12 50.59
CA GLY A 14 31.61 -24.50 51.13
C GLY A 14 30.17 -24.86 51.59
N ILE A 15 30.03 -25.96 52.39
CA ILE A 15 28.77 -26.55 52.94
C ILE A 15 27.99 -27.43 51.93
N SER A 16 27.69 -28.72 52.12
CA SER A 16 28.03 -29.68 53.21
C SER A 16 28.20 -31.14 52.69
N ARG A 17 28.71 -32.03 53.54
CA ARG A 17 28.89 -33.49 53.36
C ARG A 17 27.54 -34.25 53.54
N GLY A 18 27.35 -35.53 53.18
CA GLY A 18 28.17 -36.64 52.65
C GLY A 18 27.31 -37.93 52.69
N SER A 19 27.74 -39.18 52.45
CA SER A 19 29.00 -39.79 51.96
C SER A 19 28.78 -41.32 51.76
N HIS A 20 29.62 -41.97 50.92
CA HIS A 20 29.77 -43.45 50.75
C HIS A 20 28.72 -44.26 49.94
N ASP A 21 29.08 -44.50 48.67
CA ASP A 21 29.49 -45.81 48.10
C ASP A 21 28.54 -46.99 47.76
N LEU A 22 28.84 -47.53 46.55
CA LEU A 22 28.81 -48.92 46.05
C LEU A 22 27.57 -49.56 45.36
N SER A 23 27.85 -50.03 44.13
CA SER A 23 27.32 -51.20 43.40
C SER A 23 25.81 -51.36 43.02
N THR A 24 25.47 -50.92 41.79
CA THR A 24 25.10 -51.75 40.61
C THR A 24 24.60 -53.22 40.78
N PRO A 25 23.89 -53.80 39.77
CA PRO A 25 22.76 -53.26 38.96
C PRO A 25 21.68 -54.34 38.59
N PHE A 26 20.36 -54.06 38.62
CA PHE A 26 19.36 -54.99 38.02
C PHE A 26 18.05 -54.32 37.54
N GLU A 27 17.68 -54.66 36.31
CA GLU A 27 16.31 -54.69 35.72
C GLU A 27 15.83 -56.18 35.73
N PRO A 28 14.55 -56.56 35.47
CA PRO A 28 13.37 -55.77 35.10
C PRO A 28 12.06 -56.20 35.84
N GLN A 29 10.91 -55.85 35.24
CA GLN A 29 9.64 -56.60 35.18
C GLN A 29 8.53 -56.45 36.26
N GLU A 30 7.30 -56.55 35.72
CA GLU A 30 5.99 -56.90 36.29
C GLU A 30 5.33 -56.06 37.42
N GLY A 31 4.04 -55.76 37.20
CA GLY A 31 3.00 -55.61 38.22
C GLY A 31 1.84 -56.55 37.87
N PRO A 32 0.57 -56.30 38.26
CA PRO A 32 0.05 -55.30 39.21
C PRO A 32 -0.88 -55.93 40.29
N ARG A 33 -1.23 -55.19 41.37
CA ARG A 33 -2.58 -55.21 41.99
C ARG A 33 -2.78 -54.24 43.17
N GLU A 34 -4.06 -54.00 43.48
CA GLU A 34 -4.59 -53.11 44.53
C GLU A 34 -4.50 -53.71 45.95
N ILE A 35 -4.39 -52.85 46.97
CA ILE A 35 -5.16 -52.95 48.23
C ILE A 35 -5.62 -51.51 48.63
N ARG A 36 -6.80 -51.37 49.25
CA ARG A 36 -7.40 -50.08 49.68
C ARG A 36 -7.40 -49.87 51.20
N MET A 37 -7.15 -48.63 51.64
CA MET A 37 -7.79 -47.93 52.78
C MET A 37 -7.73 -46.42 52.47
N THR A 38 -8.75 -45.54 52.51
CA THR A 38 -9.83 -45.20 53.48
C THR A 38 -9.33 -44.57 54.79
N SER A 39 -9.80 -43.39 55.26
CA SER A 39 -10.66 -42.34 54.68
C SER A 39 -10.78 -41.12 55.63
N ALA A 40 -10.97 -39.89 55.10
CA ALA A 40 -11.17 -38.61 55.83
C ALA A 40 -9.95 -38.15 56.68
N ILE A 41 -9.73 -36.86 57.01
CA ILE A 41 -10.53 -35.61 56.97
C ILE A 41 -9.70 -34.54 56.21
N ALA A 42 -10.16 -33.65 55.30
CA ALA A 42 -11.46 -33.05 54.98
C ALA A 42 -11.82 -31.71 55.69
N SER A 43 -11.15 -30.60 55.34
CA SER A 43 -11.72 -29.24 55.47
C SER A 43 -11.02 -28.21 54.53
N SER A 44 -11.73 -27.13 54.19
CA SER A 44 -11.24 -25.92 53.49
C SER A 44 -10.92 -25.99 51.98
N ILE A 45 -11.92 -26.33 51.16
CA ILE A 45 -12.02 -25.84 49.77
C ILE A 45 -13.30 -25.00 49.65
N SER A 46 -13.22 -23.74 49.19
CA SER A 46 -14.41 -23.01 48.73
C SER A 46 -14.09 -21.82 47.81
N LYS A 47 -14.88 -21.70 46.74
CA LYS A 47 -14.97 -20.64 45.71
C LYS A 47 -13.95 -20.69 44.55
N TYR A 48 -14.47 -20.27 43.39
CA TYR A 48 -13.83 -20.18 42.06
C TYR A 48 -13.43 -21.48 41.34
N ALA A 49 -14.45 -22.20 40.85
CA ALA A 49 -14.29 -23.18 39.76
C ALA A 49 -15.61 -23.35 38.95
N LEU A 50 -15.93 -22.40 38.05
CA LEU A 50 -16.99 -22.56 37.04
C LEU A 50 -16.69 -21.74 35.77
N LEU A 51 -15.99 -22.35 34.81
CA LEU A 51 -16.04 -21.98 33.39
C LEU A 51 -16.62 -23.16 32.62
N ARG A 52 -17.73 -22.95 31.90
CA ARG A 52 -18.38 -23.96 31.05
C ARG A 52 -17.93 -23.78 29.60
N SER A 53 -17.91 -24.85 28.81
CA SER A 53 -17.43 -24.80 27.42
C SER A 53 -18.38 -24.03 26.49
N PRO A 54 -17.87 -23.37 25.43
CA PRO A 54 -18.71 -22.58 24.51
C PRO A 54 -19.81 -23.39 23.80
N GLU A 55 -19.53 -24.66 23.49
CA GLU A 55 -20.46 -25.54 22.75
C GLU A 55 -21.78 -25.77 23.50
N GLN A 56 -21.74 -25.82 24.83
CA GLN A 56 -22.93 -26.08 25.64
C GLN A 56 -23.90 -24.88 25.57
N LYS A 57 -23.34 -23.65 25.60
CA LYS A 57 -24.09 -22.40 25.49
C LYS A 57 -24.71 -22.20 24.10
N LEU A 58 -24.03 -22.65 23.05
CA LEU A 58 -24.55 -22.69 21.67
C LEU A 58 -25.76 -23.65 21.54
N ARG A 59 -25.74 -24.80 22.22
CA ARG A 59 -26.86 -25.75 22.22
C ARG A 59 -28.07 -25.21 23.00
N GLU A 60 -27.84 -24.58 24.15
CA GLU A 60 -28.90 -23.93 24.95
C GLU A 60 -29.60 -22.80 24.14
N LEU A 61 -28.84 -21.90 23.52
CA LEU A 61 -29.40 -20.85 22.65
C LEU A 61 -30.20 -21.40 21.45
N SER A 62 -29.79 -22.55 20.88
CA SER A 62 -30.56 -23.21 19.81
C SER A 62 -31.87 -23.83 20.30
N ALA A 63 -31.98 -24.17 21.59
CA ALA A 63 -33.20 -24.73 22.17
C ALA A 63 -34.24 -23.63 22.47
N GLU A 64 -33.81 -22.47 22.97
CA GLU A 64 -34.68 -21.32 23.26
C GLU A 64 -35.28 -20.73 21.98
N ALA A 65 -34.49 -20.64 20.90
CA ALA A 65 -34.94 -20.17 19.59
C ALA A 65 -36.12 -20.98 19.01
N ASN A 66 -36.28 -22.25 19.41
CA ASN A 66 -37.36 -23.12 18.95
C ASN A 66 -38.69 -22.98 19.76
N GLN A 67 -38.76 -22.10 20.78
CA GLN A 67 -39.95 -21.94 21.61
C GLN A 67 -40.83 -20.71 21.29
N GLY A 68 -40.54 -19.97 20.21
CA GLY A 68 -41.51 -19.08 19.55
C GLY A 68 -41.94 -17.81 20.30
N LYS A 69 -41.26 -17.42 21.40
CA LYS A 69 -41.59 -16.23 22.21
C LYS A 69 -40.70 -14.99 21.95
N PHE A 70 -40.55 -14.59 20.68
CA PHE A 70 -40.09 -13.24 20.34
C PHE A 70 -40.81 -12.71 19.10
N GLN A 71 -41.75 -11.78 19.28
CA GLN A 71 -42.19 -10.91 18.19
C GLN A 71 -41.11 -9.83 17.97
N ILE A 72 -40.26 -10.04 16.98
CA ILE A 72 -39.33 -8.98 16.53
C ILE A 72 -40.16 -7.93 15.79
N LEU A 73 -40.54 -6.88 16.52
CA LEU A 73 -40.96 -5.61 15.93
C LEU A 73 -39.76 -5.03 15.17
N ALA A 74 -39.75 -5.22 13.85
CA ALA A 74 -38.70 -4.73 12.97
C ALA A 74 -38.75 -3.19 12.90
N VAL A 75 -38.00 -2.53 13.80
CA VAL A 75 -37.79 -1.08 13.76
C VAL A 75 -36.84 -0.76 12.61
N TYR A 76 -37.41 -0.38 11.46
CA TYR A 76 -36.63 0.00 10.28
C TYR A 76 -35.76 1.23 10.56
N CYS A 77 -34.46 1.10 10.29
CA CYS A 77 -33.51 2.21 10.28
C CYS A 77 -33.67 3.01 8.98
N ASP A 78 -33.87 4.33 9.10
CA ASP A 78 -34.06 5.25 7.97
C ASP A 78 -32.75 5.76 7.34
N ARG A 79 -31.60 5.29 7.84
CA ARG A 79 -30.25 5.55 7.31
C ARG A 79 -29.86 7.02 7.16
N LEU A 80 -30.45 7.92 7.94
CA LEU A 80 -30.05 9.34 7.93
C LEU A 80 -28.63 9.53 8.50
N ASP A 81 -27.81 10.26 7.76
CA ASP A 81 -26.42 10.60 8.03
C ASP A 81 -26.33 11.85 8.94
N PRO A 82 -25.56 11.86 10.05
CA PRO A 82 -24.72 10.79 10.60
C PRO A 82 -25.44 9.83 11.59
N VAL A 83 -26.69 10.13 11.98
CA VAL A 83 -27.45 9.37 12.98
C VAL A 83 -28.91 9.21 12.53
N CYS A 84 -29.35 7.95 12.41
CA CYS A 84 -30.73 7.62 12.00
C CYS A 84 -31.76 8.24 12.96
N SER A 85 -32.95 8.62 12.47
CA SER A 85 -33.90 9.39 13.31
C SER A 85 -34.45 8.58 14.48
N GLN A 86 -34.33 7.25 14.44
CA GLN A 86 -34.71 6.34 15.53
C GLN A 86 -33.67 6.35 16.65
N CYS A 87 -32.37 6.22 16.33
CA CYS A 87 -31.28 6.39 17.32
C CYS A 87 -31.30 7.80 17.93
N LYS A 88 -31.51 8.83 17.10
CA LYS A 88 -31.63 10.23 17.55
C LYS A 88 -32.79 10.44 18.53
N ARG A 89 -33.96 9.83 18.27
CA ARG A 89 -35.13 9.87 19.17
C ARG A 89 -34.97 9.02 20.43
N ALA A 90 -34.25 7.90 20.34
CA ALA A 90 -34.01 7.00 21.46
C ALA A 90 -32.87 7.46 22.40
N GLY A 91 -32.14 8.52 22.05
CA GLY A 91 -30.97 8.98 22.81
C GLY A 91 -29.80 7.97 22.83
N LYS A 92 -29.74 7.06 21.86
CA LYS A 92 -28.73 5.98 21.80
C LYS A 92 -27.69 6.25 20.72
N PRO A 93 -26.40 5.92 20.96
CA PRO A 93 -25.37 6.02 19.94
C PRO A 93 -25.74 5.12 18.75
N CYS A 94 -25.56 5.66 17.54
CA CYS A 94 -25.72 4.91 16.29
C CYS A 94 -24.37 4.29 15.93
N GLY A 95 -24.33 2.98 15.64
CA GLY A 95 -23.10 2.25 15.30
C GLY A 95 -22.53 2.54 13.91
N GLY A 96 -22.72 3.77 13.41
CA GLY A 96 -22.41 4.18 12.04
C GLY A 96 -23.20 3.44 10.96
N TYR A 97 -22.80 3.65 9.71
CA TYR A 97 -23.15 2.81 8.58
C TYR A 97 -21.89 2.07 8.13
N ARG A 98 -22.00 0.77 7.80
CA ARG A 98 -20.85 0.02 7.30
C ARG A 98 -20.41 0.59 5.94
N ASP A 99 -19.11 0.81 5.80
CA ASP A 99 -18.49 1.16 4.52
C ASP A 99 -18.57 -0.03 3.56
N VAL A 100 -19.63 -0.07 2.74
CA VAL A 100 -19.79 -1.06 1.66
C VAL A 100 -18.63 -0.99 0.63
N PRO A 101 -18.06 0.19 0.30
CA PRO A 101 -16.87 0.29 -0.55
C PRO A 101 -15.66 -0.55 -0.13
N SER A 102 -15.42 -0.80 1.17
CA SER A 102 -14.38 -1.70 1.67
C SER A 102 -14.46 -3.15 1.15
N LEU A 103 -15.57 -3.54 0.51
CA LEU A 103 -15.82 -4.88 -0.03
C LEU A 103 -15.82 -4.93 -1.58
N LEU A 104 -15.53 -3.81 -2.26
CA LEU A 104 -15.38 -3.75 -3.71
C LEU A 104 -13.92 -4.01 -4.13
N PHE A 105 -13.73 -4.56 -5.34
CA PHE A 105 -12.41 -4.55 -5.98
C PHE A 105 -12.02 -3.10 -6.34
N ARG A 106 -11.15 -2.51 -5.54
CA ARG A 106 -10.43 -1.28 -5.90
C ARG A 106 -9.16 -1.65 -6.67
N ASP A 107 -8.98 -1.06 -7.85
CA ASP A 107 -7.72 -1.10 -8.58
C ASP A 107 -6.94 0.18 -8.28
N GLU A 108 -6.28 0.22 -7.13
CA GLU A 108 -5.54 1.39 -6.66
C GLU A 108 -4.25 1.64 -7.46
N ASN A 109 -3.88 0.74 -8.38
CA ASN A 109 -2.67 0.88 -9.19
C ASN A 109 -2.72 2.13 -10.07
N ASP A 110 -3.86 2.46 -10.69
CA ASP A 110 -3.93 3.61 -11.60
C ASP A 110 -3.84 4.94 -10.83
N ARG A 111 -4.49 5.01 -9.67
CA ARG A 111 -4.45 6.16 -8.74
C ARG A 111 -3.04 6.35 -8.15
N THR A 112 -2.42 5.26 -7.71
CA THR A 112 -1.07 5.25 -7.12
C THR A 112 0.02 5.49 -8.18
N ALA A 113 -0.15 4.96 -9.40
CA ALA A 113 0.73 5.24 -10.53
C ALA A 113 0.65 6.71 -10.96
N ARG A 114 -0.52 7.35 -10.90
CA ARG A 114 -0.64 8.79 -11.18
C ARG A 114 -0.09 9.67 -10.06
N ARG A 115 -0.29 9.31 -8.78
CA ARG A 115 0.44 9.93 -7.65
C ARG A 115 1.96 9.83 -7.85
N SER A 116 2.45 8.64 -8.19
CA SER A 116 3.87 8.37 -8.47
C SER A 116 4.39 9.15 -9.69
N ALA A 117 3.62 9.21 -10.79
CA ALA A 117 3.97 9.95 -11.99
C ALA A 117 4.00 11.48 -11.75
N ALA A 118 3.03 12.02 -11.00
CA ALA A 118 3.01 13.43 -10.60
C ALA A 118 4.18 13.79 -9.68
N ALA A 119 4.49 12.93 -8.69
CA ALA A 119 5.67 13.09 -7.83
C ALA A 119 6.97 13.01 -8.62
N LYS A 120 7.07 12.09 -9.59
CA LYS A 120 8.21 11.97 -10.51
C LYS A 120 8.36 13.21 -11.39
N ALA A 121 7.27 13.76 -11.92
CA ALA A 121 7.27 15.00 -12.69
C ALA A 121 7.69 16.22 -11.84
N LYS A 122 7.17 16.37 -10.59
CA LYS A 122 7.61 17.44 -9.66
C LYS A 122 9.09 17.28 -9.29
N SER A 123 9.60 16.04 -9.18
CA SER A 123 11.04 15.75 -8.98
C SER A 123 11.90 16.15 -10.19
N GLU A 124 11.47 15.82 -11.42
CA GLU A 124 12.22 16.15 -12.64
C GLU A 124 12.19 17.65 -12.97
N ALA A 125 11.09 18.34 -12.68
CA ALA A 125 11.01 19.80 -12.77
C ALA A 125 11.97 20.48 -11.77
N ARG A 126 11.97 20.03 -10.50
CA ARG A 126 12.90 20.53 -9.47
C ARG A 126 14.37 20.29 -9.84
N ARG A 127 14.68 19.17 -10.50
CA ARG A 127 16.04 18.85 -10.96
C ARG A 127 16.51 19.79 -12.06
N LYS A 128 15.67 20.07 -13.07
CA LYS A 128 15.97 21.02 -14.15
C LYS A 128 16.20 22.45 -13.65
N LEU A 129 15.50 22.86 -12.59
CA LEU A 129 15.69 24.17 -11.97
C LEU A 129 17.05 24.29 -11.26
N LEU A 130 17.55 23.20 -10.66
CA LEU A 130 18.87 23.14 -10.02
C LEU A 130 20.00 23.12 -11.07
N ASP A 131 19.86 22.36 -12.16
CA ASP A 131 20.81 22.33 -13.28
C ASP A 131 20.95 23.71 -13.98
N SER A 132 19.97 24.61 -13.83
CA SER A 132 19.98 25.95 -14.42
C SER A 132 20.51 27.07 -13.52
N SER A 133 20.83 26.80 -12.25
CA SER A 133 21.35 27.81 -11.31
C SER A 133 22.88 27.91 -11.24
N ASP A 134 23.62 27.00 -11.85
CA ASP A 134 25.04 26.75 -11.55
C ASP A 134 26.03 27.26 -12.63
N SER A 135 25.78 28.46 -13.20
CA SER A 135 26.57 28.98 -14.35
C SER A 135 26.86 30.51 -14.38
N SER A 136 27.36 31.06 -13.26
CA SER A 136 28.03 32.38 -13.14
C SER A 136 28.57 32.57 -11.70
N ASP A 137 29.74 33.12 -11.34
CA ASP A 137 30.99 33.60 -12.00
C ASP A 137 32.03 33.87 -10.84
N GLU A 138 33.29 34.33 -10.93
CA GLU A 138 34.16 34.89 -12.00
C GLU A 138 35.66 34.61 -11.70
N GLY A 139 36.49 34.51 -12.75
CA GLY A 139 37.92 34.91 -12.70
C GLY A 139 38.98 33.96 -12.12
N SER A 140 40.29 34.08 -12.46
CA SER A 140 40.94 34.93 -13.47
C SER A 140 42.38 34.47 -13.79
N ASN A 141 42.95 34.90 -14.94
CA ASN A 141 44.38 34.94 -15.32
C ASN A 141 45.11 33.58 -15.61
N ILE A 142 46.10 33.45 -16.53
CA ILE A 142 46.80 34.44 -17.39
C ILE A 142 47.40 33.80 -18.69
N SER A 143 47.48 34.57 -19.79
CA SER A 143 48.36 34.37 -20.99
C SER A 143 48.19 33.12 -21.90
N THR A 144 48.44 33.13 -23.23
CA THR A 144 48.85 34.19 -24.20
C THR A 144 48.52 33.79 -25.66
N ASN A 145 48.27 34.79 -26.53
CA ASN A 145 48.36 34.78 -28.02
C ASN A 145 47.38 33.85 -28.81
N GLY A 146 46.74 34.28 -29.90
CA GLY A 146 46.68 35.62 -30.52
C GLY A 146 45.97 35.61 -31.89
N PHE A 147 45.62 36.81 -32.40
CA PHE A 147 45.08 37.11 -33.75
C PHE A 147 43.68 36.59 -34.15
N GLY A 148 42.70 37.51 -34.14
CA GLY A 148 41.71 37.63 -35.23
C GLY A 148 42.23 38.54 -36.37
N PRO A 149 41.40 39.02 -37.34
CA PRO A 149 39.94 39.17 -37.23
C PRO A 149 39.09 38.73 -38.46
N SER A 150 37.78 38.69 -38.19
CA SER A 150 36.57 38.75 -39.03
C SER A 150 36.65 39.19 -40.51
N ARG A 151 35.82 38.57 -41.39
CA ARG A 151 34.54 39.16 -41.88
C ARG A 151 33.73 38.33 -42.91
N LEU A 152 32.40 38.38 -42.75
CA LEU A 152 31.28 38.26 -43.71
C LEU A 152 31.08 37.03 -44.63
N ASN A 153 29.88 36.45 -44.48
CA ASN A 153 28.89 36.08 -45.51
C ASN A 153 29.34 35.42 -46.85
N TYR A 154 28.98 34.14 -47.02
CA TYR A 154 28.29 33.71 -48.25
C TYR A 154 27.33 32.52 -48.00
N VAL A 155 26.35 32.33 -48.89
CA VAL A 155 25.37 31.23 -48.84
C VAL A 155 25.81 30.10 -49.78
N ALA A 156 25.86 28.86 -49.29
CA ALA A 156 26.08 27.66 -50.10
C ALA A 156 25.26 26.48 -49.56
N GLN A 157 24.87 25.57 -50.45
CA GLN A 157 24.05 24.39 -50.14
C GLN A 157 24.92 23.21 -49.68
N PRO A 158 24.40 22.26 -48.88
CA PRO A 158 25.10 21.03 -48.56
C PRO A 158 25.08 20.03 -49.72
N GLU A 159 26.25 19.63 -50.21
CA GLU A 159 26.38 18.56 -51.19
C GLU A 159 26.27 17.14 -50.58
N ARG A 160 26.14 16.14 -51.46
CA ARG A 160 25.84 14.74 -51.12
C ARG A 160 27.00 14.02 -50.41
N THR A 161 26.83 13.71 -49.13
CA THR A 161 27.64 12.66 -48.47
C THR A 161 27.14 11.27 -48.88
N ARG A 162 28.05 10.37 -49.28
CA ARG A 162 27.74 8.96 -49.59
C ARG A 162 27.31 8.20 -48.34
N MET A 163 26.27 7.36 -48.45
CA MET A 163 25.97 6.36 -47.41
C MET A 163 27.10 5.34 -47.32
N VAL A 164 27.64 5.15 -46.11
CA VAL A 164 28.46 3.99 -45.75
C VAL A 164 27.54 2.91 -45.22
N MET A 165 27.58 1.71 -45.81
CA MET A 165 26.86 0.57 -45.24
C MET A 165 27.57 0.11 -43.97
N VAL A 166 26.96 0.34 -42.82
CA VAL A 166 27.36 -0.31 -41.56
C VAL A 166 27.01 -1.80 -41.66
N PRO A 167 27.92 -2.73 -41.31
CA PRO A 167 27.61 -4.16 -41.32
C PRO A 167 26.45 -4.49 -40.39
N THR A 168 25.46 -5.24 -40.88
CA THR A 168 24.37 -5.75 -40.05
C THR A 168 24.95 -6.72 -39.02
N MET A 169 24.95 -6.33 -37.74
CA MET A 169 25.27 -7.24 -36.64
C MET A 169 24.34 -8.47 -36.71
N PRO A 170 24.83 -9.69 -36.49
CA PRO A 170 23.97 -10.86 -36.43
C PRO A 170 22.93 -10.66 -35.33
N ALA A 171 21.67 -10.96 -35.62
CA ALA A 171 20.58 -10.78 -34.67
C ALA A 171 20.85 -11.61 -33.40
N VAL A 172 21.12 -10.93 -32.29
CA VAL A 172 21.20 -11.56 -30.97
C VAL A 172 19.83 -12.17 -30.69
N VAL A 173 19.76 -13.50 -30.68
CA VAL A 173 18.55 -14.21 -30.26
C VAL A 173 18.23 -13.77 -28.84
N PRO A 174 17.05 -13.19 -28.57
CA PRO A 174 16.70 -12.77 -27.22
C PRO A 174 16.79 -13.98 -26.28
N LEU A 175 17.54 -13.82 -25.18
CA LEU A 175 17.58 -14.83 -24.12
C LEU A 175 16.15 -15.10 -23.63
N SER A 176 15.81 -16.36 -23.35
CA SER A 176 14.50 -16.68 -22.78
C SER A 176 14.32 -15.97 -21.43
N LEU A 177 13.08 -15.68 -21.04
CA LEU A 177 12.81 -15.01 -19.75
C LEU A 177 13.42 -15.78 -18.58
N GLU A 178 13.34 -17.11 -18.60
CA GLU A 178 14.06 -18.01 -17.70
C GLU A 178 15.55 -17.68 -17.58
N GLU A 179 16.25 -17.55 -18.70
CA GLU A 179 17.70 -17.36 -18.73
C GLU A 179 18.09 -15.91 -18.35
N GLN A 180 17.23 -14.92 -18.65
CA GLN A 180 17.38 -13.56 -18.14
C GLN A 180 17.23 -13.52 -16.61
N GLY A 181 16.21 -14.18 -16.06
CA GLY A 181 16.00 -14.28 -14.62
C GLY A 181 17.11 -15.04 -13.90
N LEU A 182 17.53 -16.19 -14.45
CA LEU A 182 18.64 -16.97 -13.93
C LEU A 182 19.94 -16.17 -13.93
N ARG A 183 20.22 -15.45 -15.03
CA ARG A 183 21.37 -14.55 -15.11
C ARG A 183 21.26 -13.41 -14.08
N PHE A 184 20.11 -12.76 -13.94
CA PHE A 184 19.94 -11.68 -12.96
C PHE A 184 20.18 -12.18 -11.53
N PHE A 185 19.73 -13.40 -11.21
CA PHE A 185 20.02 -14.04 -9.93
C PHE A 185 21.53 -14.22 -9.70
N PHE A 186 22.28 -14.74 -10.68
CA PHE A 186 23.73 -14.88 -10.55
C PHE A 186 24.45 -13.52 -10.50
N ASP A 187 24.10 -12.57 -11.38
CA ASP A 187 24.73 -11.24 -11.46
C ASP A 187 24.43 -10.37 -10.22
N ARG A 188 23.36 -10.63 -9.45
CA ARG A 188 22.95 -9.83 -8.28
C ARG A 188 23.00 -10.52 -6.92
N PHE A 189 22.90 -11.84 -6.83
CA PHE A 189 22.79 -12.55 -5.55
C PHE A 189 23.89 -13.59 -5.29
N VAL A 190 24.91 -13.69 -6.14
CA VAL A 190 25.99 -14.69 -6.00
C VAL A 190 27.38 -14.02 -6.07
N SER A 191 28.27 -14.34 -5.11
CA SER A 191 29.65 -13.87 -5.11
C SER A 191 30.57 -14.80 -5.89
N ALA A 192 31.40 -14.26 -6.79
CA ALA A 192 32.53 -14.98 -7.34
C ALA A 192 33.60 -15.23 -6.26
N ILE A 193 34.09 -16.48 -6.13
CA ILE A 193 35.25 -16.77 -5.28
C ILE A 193 36.53 -16.49 -6.09
N SER A 194 37.11 -15.30 -5.91
CA SER A 194 38.49 -15.04 -6.28
C SER A 194 39.43 -15.73 -5.29
N GLY A 195 39.84 -16.96 -5.60
CA GLY A 195 40.80 -17.71 -4.80
C GLY A 195 42.21 -17.12 -4.90
N LEU A 196 42.63 -16.37 -3.88
CA LEU A 196 44.03 -15.98 -3.66
C LEU A 196 44.87 -17.16 -3.14
N ASP A 197 44.97 -18.23 -3.93
CA ASP A 197 45.93 -19.31 -3.75
C ASP A 197 46.14 -20.01 -5.12
N GLY A 198 47.28 -19.73 -5.77
CA GLY A 198 47.53 -20.01 -7.19
C GLY A 198 47.79 -21.47 -7.59
N ASN A 199 47.24 -22.46 -6.87
CA ASN A 199 47.42 -23.88 -7.16
C ASN A 199 46.09 -24.55 -7.50
N VAL A 200 45.95 -25.04 -8.73
CA VAL A 200 44.76 -25.73 -9.24
C VAL A 200 44.88 -27.25 -9.02
N PRO A 201 44.01 -27.88 -8.21
CA PRO A 201 43.92 -29.35 -8.15
C PRO A 201 43.20 -29.87 -9.40
N SER A 202 43.88 -30.67 -10.22
CA SER A 202 43.34 -31.24 -11.46
C SER A 202 42.26 -32.31 -11.20
N GLY A 203 41.01 -31.88 -11.01
CA GLY A 203 39.89 -32.79 -10.78
C GLY A 203 38.56 -32.11 -10.45
N LEU A 204 38.00 -31.32 -11.38
CA LEU A 204 36.71 -30.64 -11.16
C LEU A 204 35.52 -31.60 -11.19
N GLN A 205 34.79 -31.69 -10.08
CA GLN A 205 33.37 -32.02 -10.08
C GLN A 205 32.57 -30.74 -9.84
N THR A 206 31.58 -30.44 -10.70
CA THR A 206 30.64 -29.34 -10.45
C THR A 206 29.83 -29.61 -9.18
N PRO A 207 29.77 -28.70 -8.19
CA PRO A 207 29.05 -28.93 -6.95
C PRO A 207 27.56 -29.29 -7.20
N PRO A 208 26.99 -30.29 -6.51
CA PRO A 208 25.64 -30.81 -6.82
C PRO A 208 24.53 -29.74 -6.82
N PHE A 209 24.61 -28.73 -5.96
CA PHE A 209 23.67 -27.60 -5.92
C PHE A 209 23.75 -26.73 -7.19
N LEU A 210 24.95 -26.31 -7.59
CA LEU A 210 25.16 -25.52 -8.82
C LEU A 210 24.78 -26.36 -10.05
N LYS A 211 25.11 -27.65 -10.05
CA LYS A 211 24.68 -28.60 -11.09
C LYS A 211 23.16 -28.73 -11.17
N ALA A 212 22.43 -28.69 -10.05
CA ALA A 212 20.98 -28.76 -10.01
C ALA A 212 20.29 -27.46 -10.48
N ILE A 213 20.93 -26.29 -10.32
CA ILE A 213 20.45 -25.00 -10.86
C ILE A 213 20.76 -24.87 -12.36
N LEU A 214 21.92 -25.37 -12.81
CA LEU A 214 22.31 -25.35 -14.23
C LEU A 214 21.66 -26.49 -15.07
N MET A 215 20.95 -27.41 -14.43
CA MET A 215 20.13 -28.43 -15.08
C MET A 215 18.64 -28.08 -14.93
N GLN A 216 17.80 -28.59 -15.83
CA GLN A 216 16.34 -28.48 -15.69
C GLN A 216 15.88 -29.25 -14.44
N SER A 217 15.62 -28.52 -13.35
CA SER A 217 15.13 -29.09 -12.10
C SER A 217 14.25 -28.08 -11.35
N PRO A 218 13.37 -28.53 -10.45
CA PRO A 218 12.52 -27.63 -9.64
C PRO A 218 13.28 -26.61 -8.78
N LEU A 219 14.59 -26.81 -8.56
CA LEU A 219 15.45 -25.83 -7.91
C LEU A 219 15.85 -24.69 -8.86
N ARG A 220 16.08 -24.98 -10.15
CA ARG A 220 16.30 -23.94 -11.18
C ARG A 220 15.07 -23.04 -11.29
N ASP A 221 13.87 -23.61 -11.29
CA ASP A 221 12.61 -22.86 -11.38
C ASP A 221 12.44 -21.92 -10.17
N ALA A 222 12.74 -22.42 -8.97
CA ALA A 222 12.75 -21.62 -7.74
C ALA A 222 13.85 -20.54 -7.71
N THR A 223 15.00 -20.75 -8.36
CA THR A 223 16.03 -19.72 -8.53
C THR A 223 15.60 -18.66 -9.56
N ILE A 224 14.94 -19.08 -10.64
CA ILE A 224 14.42 -18.20 -11.70
C ILE A 224 13.32 -17.28 -11.15
N SER A 225 12.42 -17.75 -10.29
CA SER A 225 11.39 -16.89 -9.71
C SER A 225 11.97 -15.72 -8.93
N VAL A 226 12.99 -15.97 -8.08
CA VAL A 226 13.69 -14.91 -7.33
C VAL A 226 14.38 -13.92 -8.27
N GLY A 227 15.09 -14.42 -9.28
CA GLY A 227 15.78 -13.59 -10.28
C GLY A 227 14.83 -12.74 -11.13
N LEU A 228 13.72 -13.32 -11.60
CA LEU A 228 12.68 -12.61 -12.35
C LEU A 228 11.96 -11.58 -11.50
N ALA A 229 11.61 -11.89 -10.24
CA ALA A 229 10.95 -10.93 -9.35
C ALA A 229 11.85 -9.73 -9.04
N ALA A 230 13.13 -9.97 -8.80
CA ALA A 230 14.10 -8.90 -8.55
C ALA A 230 14.33 -8.03 -9.80
N MET A 231 14.44 -8.65 -10.97
CA MET A 231 14.55 -7.95 -12.26
C MET A 231 13.27 -7.16 -12.59
N ALA A 232 12.09 -7.71 -12.28
CA ALA A 232 10.81 -7.02 -12.41
C ALA A 232 10.71 -5.77 -11.54
N ASN A 233 11.21 -5.84 -10.30
CA ASN A 233 11.25 -4.71 -9.38
C ASN A 233 12.21 -3.60 -9.86
N VAL A 234 13.40 -3.95 -10.34
CA VAL A 234 14.38 -2.96 -10.87
C VAL A 234 13.89 -2.33 -12.18
N ASN A 235 13.30 -3.12 -13.09
CA ASN A 235 12.85 -2.65 -14.40
C ASN A 235 11.43 -2.07 -14.39
N GLN A 236 10.69 -2.19 -13.29
CA GLN A 236 9.25 -1.87 -13.16
C GLN A 236 8.36 -2.64 -14.18
N ASP A 237 8.71 -3.90 -14.46
CA ASP A 237 8.10 -4.72 -15.52
C ASP A 237 7.09 -5.75 -14.97
N ARG A 238 5.79 -5.57 -15.29
CA ARG A 238 4.71 -6.49 -14.89
C ARG A 238 4.79 -7.86 -15.56
N ALA A 239 5.30 -7.97 -16.80
CA ALA A 239 5.41 -9.25 -17.49
C ALA A 239 6.48 -10.14 -16.85
N LEU A 240 7.60 -9.55 -16.42
CA LEU A 240 8.61 -10.26 -15.61
C LEU A 240 8.05 -10.70 -14.25
N SER A 241 7.25 -9.85 -13.60
CA SER A 241 6.60 -10.19 -12.32
C SER A 241 5.61 -11.37 -12.45
N LEU A 242 4.81 -11.40 -13.51
CA LEU A 242 3.91 -12.53 -13.81
C LEU A 242 4.68 -13.83 -14.04
N ALA A 243 5.73 -13.80 -14.87
CA ALA A 243 6.59 -14.97 -15.10
C ALA A 243 7.32 -15.45 -13.83
N ALA A 244 7.72 -14.53 -12.96
CA ALA A 244 8.29 -14.85 -11.65
C ALA A 244 7.29 -15.64 -10.78
N ARG A 245 6.02 -15.19 -10.75
CA ARG A 245 4.95 -15.79 -9.97
C ARG A 245 4.53 -17.17 -10.49
N GLU A 246 4.54 -17.39 -11.79
CA GLU A 246 4.31 -18.73 -12.38
C GLU A 246 5.37 -19.75 -11.90
N MET A 247 6.65 -19.36 -11.92
CA MET A 247 7.76 -20.20 -11.45
C MET A 247 7.73 -20.41 -9.92
N TYR A 248 7.33 -19.39 -9.15
CA TYR A 248 7.11 -19.49 -7.71
C TYR A 248 6.01 -20.50 -7.35
N VAL A 249 4.87 -20.46 -8.05
CA VAL A 249 3.76 -21.41 -7.87
C VAL A 249 4.16 -22.84 -8.30
N ALA A 250 5.00 -23.00 -9.33
CA ALA A 250 5.56 -24.30 -9.70
C ALA A 250 6.43 -24.88 -8.57
N ALA A 251 7.30 -24.06 -7.97
CA ALA A 251 8.17 -24.46 -6.86
C ALA A 251 7.38 -24.82 -5.58
N ILE A 252 6.35 -24.06 -5.20
CA ILE A 252 5.42 -24.42 -4.11
C ILE A 252 4.77 -25.79 -4.37
N ASN A 253 4.30 -26.04 -5.61
CA ASN A 253 3.66 -27.30 -5.94
C ASN A 253 4.63 -28.49 -5.95
N PHE A 254 5.93 -28.26 -6.17
CA PHE A 254 6.95 -29.29 -5.93
C PHE A 254 7.12 -29.58 -4.44
N VAL A 255 7.32 -28.55 -3.61
CA VAL A 255 7.44 -28.71 -2.14
C VAL A 255 6.22 -29.44 -1.56
N ARG A 256 5.00 -29.05 -1.95
CA ARG A 256 3.75 -29.71 -1.54
C ARG A 256 3.78 -31.23 -1.79
N ARG A 257 4.26 -31.67 -2.96
CA ARG A 257 4.38 -33.10 -3.31
C ARG A 257 5.47 -33.81 -2.51
N ALA A 258 6.60 -33.14 -2.26
CA ALA A 258 7.70 -33.65 -1.46
C ALA A 258 7.27 -33.88 0.00
N VAL A 259 6.58 -32.92 0.62
CA VAL A 259 6.04 -33.04 1.99
C VAL A 259 4.95 -34.11 2.08
N GLN A 260 4.17 -34.32 1.01
CA GLN A 260 3.17 -35.40 0.95
C GLN A 260 3.76 -36.81 0.77
N ASN A 261 5.01 -36.93 0.28
CA ASN A 261 5.64 -38.22 -0.05
C ASN A 261 7.11 -38.24 0.43
N PRO A 262 7.38 -38.08 1.74
CA PRO A 262 8.73 -37.81 2.25
C PRO A 262 9.75 -38.92 1.96
N GLU A 263 9.33 -40.18 1.87
CA GLU A 263 10.19 -41.32 1.50
C GLU A 263 10.71 -41.26 0.06
N GLN A 264 10.04 -40.51 -0.82
CA GLN A 264 10.41 -40.33 -2.23
C GLN A 264 11.00 -38.93 -2.50
N ALA A 265 11.06 -38.07 -1.49
CA ALA A 265 11.49 -36.69 -1.60
C ALA A 265 13.01 -36.54 -1.45
N ASN A 266 13.62 -35.72 -2.31
CA ASN A 266 14.98 -35.25 -2.08
C ASN A 266 14.95 -34.14 -1.02
N ALA A 267 15.19 -34.49 0.25
CA ALA A 267 15.13 -33.55 1.38
C ALA A 267 16.03 -32.32 1.18
N ASN A 268 17.26 -32.51 0.69
CA ASN A 268 18.21 -31.43 0.44
C ASN A 268 17.74 -30.46 -0.65
N GLN A 269 17.19 -30.99 -1.75
CA GLN A 269 16.60 -30.16 -2.81
C GLN A 269 15.36 -29.43 -2.31
N THR A 270 14.52 -30.11 -1.52
CA THR A 270 13.29 -29.53 -0.94
C THR A 270 13.62 -28.37 0.01
N PHE A 271 14.57 -28.57 0.92
CA PHE A 271 15.12 -27.52 1.80
C PHE A 271 15.62 -26.31 0.99
N HIS A 272 16.46 -26.55 -0.03
CA HIS A 272 16.98 -25.46 -0.86
C HIS A 272 15.89 -24.72 -1.64
N ILE A 273 14.83 -25.39 -2.10
CA ILE A 273 13.68 -24.74 -2.74
C ILE A 273 12.95 -23.86 -1.72
N ILE A 274 12.67 -24.33 -0.51
CA ILE A 274 11.97 -23.53 0.52
C ILE A 274 12.78 -22.26 0.88
N VAL A 275 14.11 -22.34 0.93
CA VAL A 275 14.98 -21.15 1.10
C VAL A 275 14.87 -20.18 -0.08
N MET A 276 14.74 -20.66 -1.32
CA MET A 276 14.46 -19.78 -2.48
C MET A 276 13.05 -19.16 -2.39
N LEU A 277 12.04 -19.89 -1.88
CA LEU A 277 10.70 -19.33 -1.63
C LEU A 277 10.76 -18.19 -0.58
N SER A 278 11.51 -18.36 0.51
CA SER A 278 11.77 -17.27 1.48
C SER A 278 12.41 -16.04 0.82
N MET A 279 13.35 -16.23 -0.10
CA MET A 279 14.00 -15.13 -0.84
C MET A 279 13.06 -14.46 -1.83
N TYR A 280 12.14 -15.21 -2.46
CA TYR A 280 11.11 -14.65 -3.32
C TYR A 280 10.20 -13.69 -2.56
N GLU A 281 9.73 -14.07 -1.37
CA GLU A 281 8.88 -13.19 -0.55
C GLU A 281 9.64 -11.96 -0.03
N MET A 282 10.92 -12.09 0.37
CA MET A 282 11.76 -10.92 0.70
C MET A 282 11.98 -9.98 -0.49
N VAL A 283 12.03 -10.50 -1.72
CA VAL A 283 12.11 -9.70 -2.94
C VAL A 283 10.78 -9.01 -3.26
N CYS A 284 9.66 -9.73 -3.15
CA CYS A 284 8.32 -9.25 -3.52
C CYS A 284 7.64 -8.35 -2.45
N CYS A 285 8.04 -8.50 -1.18
CA CYS A 285 7.57 -7.82 0.04
C CYS A 285 6.64 -6.60 -0.19
N ALA A 286 5.38 -6.75 0.18
CA ALA A 286 4.41 -5.65 0.22
C ALA A 286 4.37 -5.01 1.63
N PRO A 287 3.98 -3.72 1.77
CA PRO A 287 3.99 -3.01 3.06
C PRO A 287 3.19 -3.71 4.18
N ASN A 288 2.11 -4.40 3.83
CA ASN A 288 1.26 -5.11 4.79
C ASN A 288 1.62 -6.60 4.95
N GLU A 289 2.63 -7.10 4.22
CA GLU A 289 3.02 -8.52 4.16
C GLU A 289 4.50 -8.72 4.57
N ILE A 290 4.97 -7.80 5.41
CA ILE A 290 6.33 -7.64 5.94
C ILE A 290 6.98 -8.97 6.36
N ASP A 291 6.25 -9.88 7.01
CA ASP A 291 6.79 -11.16 7.50
C ASP A 291 6.28 -12.42 6.80
N SER A 292 5.65 -12.27 5.62
CA SER A 292 5.23 -13.38 4.73
C SER A 292 6.32 -14.46 4.52
N TRP A 293 7.56 -14.02 4.34
CA TRP A 293 8.74 -14.86 4.13
C TRP A 293 9.05 -15.84 5.28
N THR A 294 8.56 -15.56 6.51
CA THR A 294 8.81 -16.36 7.71
C THR A 294 8.09 -17.72 7.70
N ILE A 295 6.92 -17.78 7.05
CA ILE A 295 6.09 -18.99 6.94
C ILE A 295 6.87 -20.15 6.29
N HIS A 296 7.76 -19.82 5.35
CA HIS A 296 8.65 -20.79 4.71
C HIS A 296 9.69 -21.36 5.69
N LEU A 297 10.21 -20.55 6.63
CA LEU A 297 11.09 -21.05 7.69
C LEU A 297 10.34 -21.97 8.66
N ASP A 298 9.10 -21.64 9.00
CA ASP A 298 8.27 -22.50 9.87
C ASP A 298 7.95 -23.84 9.18
N GLY A 299 7.83 -23.84 7.85
CA GLY A 299 7.81 -25.04 7.02
C GLY A 299 9.09 -25.87 7.13
N VAL A 300 10.27 -25.25 7.13
CA VAL A 300 11.55 -25.94 7.38
C VAL A 300 11.60 -26.49 8.81
N ALA A 301 11.22 -25.71 9.82
CA ALA A 301 11.19 -26.13 11.21
C ALA A 301 10.31 -27.39 11.39
N ALA A 302 9.10 -27.38 10.81
CA ALA A 302 8.19 -28.53 10.82
C ALA A 302 8.76 -29.77 10.11
N LEU A 303 9.53 -29.59 9.03
CA LEU A 303 10.20 -30.70 8.33
C LEU A 303 11.39 -31.25 9.11
N VAL A 304 12.18 -30.41 9.80
CA VAL A 304 13.30 -30.85 10.64
C VAL A 304 12.83 -31.74 11.82
N LYS A 305 11.57 -31.62 12.27
CA LYS A 305 10.96 -32.57 13.24
C LYS A 305 10.82 -34.00 12.70
N GLN A 306 10.80 -34.19 11.38
CA GLN A 306 10.63 -35.51 10.77
C GLN A 306 11.97 -36.25 10.71
N ALA A 307 12.10 -37.38 11.40
CA ALA A 307 13.36 -38.13 11.52
C ALA A 307 14.03 -38.43 10.17
N SER A 308 13.26 -38.91 9.18
CA SER A 308 13.76 -39.18 7.83
C SER A 308 14.30 -37.93 7.10
N PHE A 309 13.70 -36.76 7.34
CA PHE A 309 14.14 -35.49 6.76
C PHE A 309 15.38 -34.95 7.49
N SER A 310 15.39 -35.01 8.84
CA SER A 310 16.58 -34.79 9.68
C SER A 310 17.76 -35.60 9.14
N ASP A 311 17.58 -36.92 9.01
CA ASP A 311 18.68 -37.84 8.72
C ASP A 311 19.15 -37.73 7.27
N ALA A 312 18.27 -37.38 6.34
CA ALA A 312 18.65 -36.99 5.00
C ALA A 312 19.47 -35.69 4.96
N LEU A 313 19.12 -34.67 5.76
CA LEU A 313 19.90 -33.43 5.85
C LEU A 313 21.24 -33.61 6.59
N ARG A 314 21.30 -34.46 7.62
CA ARG A 314 22.53 -34.81 8.37
C ARG A 314 23.65 -35.39 7.49
N ASN A 315 23.32 -35.89 6.30
CA ASN A 315 24.26 -36.44 5.31
C ASN A 315 24.64 -35.44 4.20
N THR A 316 24.47 -34.13 4.44
CA THR A 316 24.71 -33.06 3.44
C THR A 316 25.72 -32.01 3.93
N ASN A 317 25.93 -30.95 3.15
CA ASN A 317 26.77 -29.82 3.56
C ASN A 317 26.15 -29.12 4.78
N SER A 318 26.92 -28.93 5.84
CA SER A 318 26.51 -28.26 7.09
C SER A 318 26.25 -26.76 6.96
N ARG A 319 26.85 -26.06 5.98
CA ARG A 319 26.76 -24.59 5.87
C ARG A 319 25.34 -24.04 5.69
N PRO A 320 24.49 -24.56 4.77
CA PRO A 320 23.10 -24.13 4.66
C PRO A 320 22.28 -24.34 5.94
N HIS A 321 22.56 -25.39 6.71
CA HIS A 321 21.88 -25.66 7.99
C HIS A 321 22.24 -24.63 9.06
N LEU A 322 23.52 -24.28 9.20
CA LEU A 322 23.98 -23.23 10.10
C LEU A 322 23.36 -21.86 9.74
N GLN A 323 23.25 -21.56 8.45
CA GLN A 323 22.59 -20.34 7.96
C GLN A 323 21.06 -20.37 8.19
N TYR A 324 20.41 -21.54 8.18
CA TYR A 324 19.02 -21.70 8.60
C TYR A 324 18.83 -21.38 10.10
N TYR A 325 19.76 -21.78 10.98
CA TYR A 325 19.70 -21.36 12.39
C TYR A 325 19.83 -19.84 12.51
N PHE A 326 20.81 -19.20 11.87
CA PHE A 326 20.95 -17.74 11.91
C PHE A 326 19.73 -16.98 11.41
N ILE A 327 19.09 -17.38 10.31
CA ILE A 327 17.89 -16.68 9.81
C ILE A 327 16.65 -16.97 10.69
N SER A 328 16.58 -18.13 11.35
CA SER A 328 15.53 -18.44 12.33
C SER A 328 15.70 -17.66 13.63
N ILE A 329 16.95 -17.44 14.06
CA ILE A 329 17.30 -16.53 15.16
C ILE A 329 16.85 -15.11 14.82
N ILE A 330 17.10 -14.64 13.58
CA ILE A 330 16.64 -13.33 13.11
C ILE A 330 15.10 -13.24 13.04
N ARG A 331 14.39 -14.24 12.48
CA ARG A 331 12.91 -14.33 12.48
C ARG A 331 12.34 -14.06 13.88
N TYR A 332 12.93 -14.66 14.91
CA TYR A 332 12.48 -14.51 16.29
C TYR A 332 12.69 -13.09 16.84
N PHE A 333 13.85 -12.47 16.60
CA PHE A 333 14.10 -11.08 17.02
C PHE A 333 13.27 -10.05 16.23
N LEU A 334 12.77 -10.43 15.05
CA LEU A 334 11.78 -9.66 14.30
C LEU A 334 10.38 -9.82 14.94
N VAL A 335 9.76 -10.99 14.84
CA VAL A 335 8.32 -11.18 15.13
C VAL A 335 7.99 -11.22 16.63
N GLN A 336 9.00 -11.27 17.52
CA GLN A 336 8.84 -11.26 18.98
C GLN A 336 7.96 -12.38 19.59
N GLU A 337 7.72 -13.47 18.86
CA GLU A 337 6.94 -14.63 19.32
C GLU A 337 7.67 -15.48 20.39
N ALA A 338 7.12 -16.65 20.72
CA ALA A 338 7.80 -17.72 21.46
C ALA A 338 8.65 -18.58 20.51
N MET A 339 9.76 -19.14 21.01
CA MET A 339 10.70 -19.90 20.18
C MET A 339 10.20 -21.33 19.93
N PRO A 340 10.22 -21.83 18.66
CA PRO A 340 9.95 -23.24 18.38
C PRO A 340 10.86 -24.20 19.16
N SER A 341 10.29 -25.31 19.65
CA SER A 341 10.98 -26.36 20.42
C SER A 341 12.25 -26.86 19.72
N GLU A 342 12.27 -26.89 18.40
CA GLU A 342 13.36 -27.41 17.58
C GLU A 342 14.65 -26.59 17.72
N LEU A 343 14.50 -25.27 17.95
CA LEU A 343 15.58 -24.33 18.20
C LEU A 343 15.94 -24.29 19.69
N LEU A 344 14.95 -24.42 20.59
CA LEU A 344 15.19 -24.52 22.03
C LEU A 344 16.02 -25.75 22.39
N ASP A 345 15.78 -26.89 21.74
CA ASP A 345 16.50 -28.15 21.95
C ASP A 345 17.87 -28.21 21.22
N TRP A 346 18.35 -27.09 20.65
CA TRP A 346 19.64 -27.03 19.96
C TRP A 346 20.80 -27.58 20.81
N SER A 347 21.72 -28.28 20.16
CA SER A 347 23.03 -28.62 20.70
C SER A 347 24.07 -28.72 19.56
N PRO A 348 25.37 -28.50 19.82
CA PRO A 348 26.43 -28.60 18.80
C PRO A 348 26.45 -29.93 18.03
N GLU A 349 26.07 -31.03 18.68
CA GLU A 349 26.03 -32.38 18.11
C GLU A 349 24.90 -32.58 17.08
N ARG A 350 23.97 -31.61 16.95
CA ARG A 350 22.92 -31.63 15.93
C ARG A 350 23.43 -31.33 14.51
N VAL A 351 24.70 -30.93 14.35
CA VAL A 351 25.34 -30.69 13.03
C VAL A 351 26.43 -31.75 12.72
N PRO A 352 26.05 -33.02 12.45
CA PRO A 352 27.01 -34.03 12.01
C PRO A 352 27.61 -33.67 10.64
N GLY A 353 28.80 -34.20 10.36
CA GLY A 353 29.56 -33.88 9.14
C GLY A 353 30.22 -32.49 9.13
N ALA A 354 30.02 -31.69 10.19
CA ALA A 354 30.68 -30.41 10.36
C ALA A 354 32.22 -30.54 10.28
N GLN A 355 32.84 -29.62 9.56
CA GLN A 355 34.28 -29.55 9.40
C GLN A 355 34.91 -28.72 10.53
N PRO A 356 36.15 -28.99 10.97
CA PRO A 356 36.75 -28.27 12.11
C PRO A 356 36.80 -26.74 11.96
N ASN A 357 36.88 -26.23 10.73
CA ASN A 357 36.85 -24.78 10.45
C ASN A 357 35.46 -24.12 10.59
N GLN A 358 34.42 -24.89 10.91
CA GLN A 358 33.05 -24.44 11.17
C GLN A 358 32.71 -24.40 12.66
N ALA A 359 33.62 -24.85 13.54
CA ALA A 359 33.43 -24.79 14.98
C ALA A 359 33.11 -23.36 15.49
N PRO A 360 33.76 -22.27 15.00
CA PRO A 360 33.37 -20.91 15.39
C PRO A 360 31.90 -20.60 15.08
N THR A 361 31.39 -20.99 13.90
CA THR A 361 29.98 -20.84 13.53
C THR A 361 29.05 -21.59 14.49
N ILE A 362 29.38 -22.83 14.85
CA ILE A 362 28.57 -23.67 15.74
C ILE A 362 28.49 -23.07 17.15
N TYR A 363 29.62 -22.62 17.70
CA TYR A 363 29.65 -21.95 19.00
C TYR A 363 28.92 -20.60 18.97
N LEU A 364 28.99 -19.85 17.87
CA LEU A 364 28.25 -18.60 17.73
C LEU A 364 26.73 -18.84 17.73
N VAL A 365 26.23 -19.86 17.01
CA VAL A 365 24.81 -20.25 17.03
C VAL A 365 24.36 -20.63 18.44
N ASP A 366 25.18 -21.37 19.20
CA ASP A 366 24.88 -21.70 20.60
C ASP A 366 24.76 -20.47 21.50
N ILE A 367 25.72 -19.53 21.42
CA ILE A 367 25.70 -18.28 22.18
C ILE A 367 24.45 -17.46 21.82
N LEU A 368 24.10 -17.32 20.54
CA LEU A 368 22.91 -16.57 20.12
C LEU A 368 21.61 -17.24 20.59
N ILE A 369 21.51 -18.58 20.61
CA ILE A 369 20.33 -19.29 21.13
C ILE A 369 20.22 -19.13 22.66
N ARG A 370 21.34 -19.08 23.39
CA ARG A 370 21.33 -18.77 24.83
C ARG A 370 21.00 -17.29 25.09
N PHE A 371 21.43 -16.36 24.24
CA PHE A 371 20.99 -14.96 24.27
C PHE A 371 19.47 -14.82 24.01
N MET A 372 18.90 -15.54 23.04
CA MET A 372 17.45 -15.54 22.81
C MET A 372 16.67 -16.09 24.02
N LYS A 373 17.15 -17.17 24.64
CA LYS A 373 16.53 -17.73 25.87
C LYS A 373 16.54 -16.70 27.00
N LEU A 374 17.66 -16.00 27.19
CA LEU A 374 17.76 -14.88 28.14
C LEU A 374 16.77 -13.76 27.79
N HIS A 375 16.73 -13.30 26.54
CA HIS A 375 15.81 -12.26 26.08
C HIS A 375 14.34 -12.62 26.31
N SER A 376 13.93 -13.86 25.98
CA SER A 376 12.57 -14.36 26.26
C SER A 376 12.25 -14.28 27.75
N SER A 377 13.15 -14.78 28.60
CA SER A 377 12.93 -14.81 30.06
C SER A 377 12.84 -13.43 30.70
N ILE A 378 13.54 -12.43 30.16
CA ILE A 378 13.45 -11.02 30.60
C ILE A 378 12.12 -10.41 30.12
N ARG A 379 11.72 -10.65 28.87
CA ARG A 379 10.49 -10.11 28.26
C ARG A 379 9.21 -10.72 28.84
N GLU A 380 9.25 -11.98 29.27
CA GLU A 380 8.12 -12.70 29.88
C GLU A 380 7.94 -12.38 31.38
N SER A 381 8.91 -11.69 32.01
CA SER A 381 8.76 -11.21 33.38
C SER A 381 7.96 -9.89 33.41
N PRO A 382 6.89 -9.77 34.21
CA PRO A 382 6.14 -8.52 34.34
C PRO A 382 6.96 -7.36 34.93
N ASP A 383 7.98 -7.67 35.73
CA ASP A 383 9.05 -6.74 36.11
C ASP A 383 10.37 -7.51 36.27
N PRO A 384 11.27 -7.49 35.27
CA PRO A 384 12.58 -8.12 35.38
C PRO A 384 13.53 -7.26 36.22
N ASP A 385 14.03 -7.82 37.33
CA ASP A 385 15.05 -7.19 38.18
C ASP A 385 16.23 -6.71 37.34
N ALA A 386 16.51 -5.41 37.40
CA ALA A 386 17.52 -4.77 36.58
C ALA A 386 18.93 -5.29 36.86
N ARG A 387 19.27 -5.61 38.12
CA ARG A 387 20.58 -6.14 38.49
C ARG A 387 20.78 -7.56 37.96
N ILE A 388 19.77 -8.41 38.04
CA ILE A 388 19.79 -9.76 37.46
C ILE A 388 19.93 -9.68 35.93
N ALA A 389 19.10 -8.85 35.27
CA ALA A 389 19.14 -8.67 33.82
C ALA A 389 20.52 -8.17 33.31
N ILE A 390 21.12 -7.19 34.00
CA ILE A 390 22.49 -6.72 33.71
C ILE A 390 23.50 -7.85 33.92
N SER A 391 23.47 -8.56 35.05
CA SER A 391 24.43 -9.64 35.34
C SER A 391 24.36 -10.75 34.29
N SER A 392 23.17 -11.18 33.88
CA SER A 392 23.01 -12.18 32.82
C SER A 392 23.41 -11.66 31.43
N ALA A 393 23.18 -10.38 31.13
CA ALA A 393 23.64 -9.78 29.89
C ALA A 393 25.19 -9.71 29.82
N LEU A 394 25.85 -9.34 30.91
CA LEU A 394 27.31 -9.27 31.00
C LEU A 394 27.99 -10.65 30.90
N LEU A 395 27.35 -11.71 31.39
CA LEU A 395 27.82 -13.08 31.14
C LEU A 395 27.81 -13.42 29.65
N CYS A 396 26.76 -13.00 28.92
CA CYS A 396 26.69 -13.18 27.46
C CYS A 396 27.70 -12.29 26.71
N GLU A 397 27.97 -11.08 27.20
CA GLU A 397 29.01 -10.19 26.64
C GLU A 397 30.40 -10.81 26.78
N ALA A 398 30.73 -11.38 27.94
CA ALA A 398 31.99 -12.06 28.19
C ALA A 398 32.18 -13.32 27.33
N GLU A 399 31.10 -14.05 27.02
CA GLU A 399 31.16 -15.19 26.07
C GLU A 399 31.41 -14.73 24.63
N LEU A 400 30.79 -13.61 24.20
CA LEU A 400 31.01 -13.03 22.88
C LEU A 400 32.44 -12.44 22.76
N GLU A 401 32.96 -11.83 23.81
CA GLU A 401 34.36 -11.38 23.89
C GLU A 401 35.35 -12.57 23.85
N ALA A 402 35.07 -13.64 24.59
CA ALA A 402 35.89 -14.87 24.56
C ALA A 402 35.83 -15.59 23.20
N TRP A 403 34.68 -15.61 22.53
CA TRP A 403 34.52 -16.19 21.19
C TRP A 403 35.40 -15.47 20.16
N GLU A 404 35.42 -14.13 20.18
CA GLU A 404 36.26 -13.31 19.30
C GLU A 404 37.77 -13.55 19.53
N GLN A 405 38.19 -13.64 20.79
CA GLN A 405 39.58 -13.93 21.16
C GLN A 405 40.06 -15.32 20.73
N LEU A 406 39.15 -16.28 20.57
CA LEU A 406 39.44 -17.66 20.16
C LEU A 406 39.34 -17.89 18.64
N LEU A 407 39.10 -16.85 17.84
CA LEU A 407 38.99 -16.97 16.39
C LEU A 407 40.32 -17.39 15.71
N PRO A 408 40.30 -18.40 14.82
CA PRO A 408 41.46 -18.75 14.00
C PRO A 408 41.89 -17.58 13.09
N GLU A 409 43.17 -17.53 12.69
CA GLU A 409 43.72 -16.43 11.89
C GLU A 409 42.93 -16.14 10.59
N LYS A 410 42.39 -17.19 9.95
CA LYS A 410 41.55 -17.07 8.73
C LYS A 410 40.19 -16.39 8.96
N TRP A 411 39.75 -16.25 10.21
CA TRP A 411 38.53 -15.55 10.59
C TRP A 411 38.75 -14.07 10.95
N LYS A 412 40.01 -13.68 11.22
CA LYS A 412 40.33 -12.27 11.50
C LYS A 412 40.14 -11.42 10.24
N PHE A 413 39.75 -10.18 10.46
CA PHE A 413 39.60 -9.14 9.45
C PHE A 413 40.56 -7.98 9.74
N SER A 414 40.75 -7.10 8.75
CA SER A 414 41.41 -5.81 8.95
C SER A 414 40.57 -4.68 8.35
N LEU A 415 40.60 -3.50 8.97
CA LEU A 415 40.04 -2.30 8.36
C LEU A 415 41.05 -1.76 7.34
N LYS A 416 40.56 -1.35 6.16
CA LYS A 416 41.34 -0.65 5.16
C LYS A 416 40.64 0.64 4.73
N GLU A 417 41.41 1.72 4.76
CA GLU A 417 41.10 3.02 4.17
C GLU A 417 41.16 2.98 2.63
N SER A 418 40.33 3.79 1.99
CA SER A 418 40.01 3.74 0.56
C SER A 418 39.61 5.13 0.08
N ASP A 419 40.23 5.61 -1.00
CA ASP A 419 39.94 6.92 -1.60
C ASP A 419 38.52 7.00 -2.22
N ASP A 420 37.87 5.84 -2.44
CA ASP A 420 36.47 5.72 -2.83
C ASP A 420 35.54 5.82 -1.60
N PHE A 421 35.00 7.01 -1.36
CA PHE A 421 33.97 7.29 -0.36
C PHE A 421 32.53 6.95 -0.81
N GLN A 422 32.30 6.63 -2.10
CA GLN A 422 30.96 6.38 -2.65
C GLN A 422 30.43 4.97 -2.30
N HIS A 423 31.35 4.02 -2.11
CA HIS A 423 31.07 2.60 -1.82
C HIS A 423 31.62 2.12 -0.47
N THR A 424 32.04 3.03 0.42
CA THR A 424 32.59 2.71 1.74
C THR A 424 31.84 3.41 2.87
N PHE A 425 32.11 3.04 4.13
CA PHE A 425 31.63 3.78 5.30
C PHE A 425 32.78 4.66 5.81
N ASN A 426 32.66 5.99 5.69
CA ASN A 426 33.71 6.96 6.04
C ASN A 426 35.10 6.58 5.48
N GLY A 427 35.17 6.27 4.18
CA GLY A 427 36.42 5.86 3.51
C GLY A 427 36.91 4.46 3.90
N THR A 428 36.21 3.74 4.78
CA THR A 428 36.69 2.51 5.43
C THR A 428 35.88 1.29 5.01
N ARG A 429 36.57 0.15 4.85
CA ARG A 429 35.95 -1.16 4.57
C ARG A 429 36.71 -2.32 5.23
N MET A 430 36.02 -3.41 5.58
CA MET A 430 36.63 -4.60 6.20
C MET A 430 37.17 -5.60 5.17
N ILE A 431 38.46 -5.94 5.23
CA ILE A 431 39.05 -7.02 4.45
C ILE A 431 38.96 -8.32 5.28
N TYR A 432 38.36 -9.36 4.70
CA TYR A 432 38.19 -10.67 5.33
C TYR A 432 39.06 -11.73 4.65
N ASN A 433 39.62 -12.64 5.44
CA ASN A 433 40.46 -13.74 4.95
C ASN A 433 39.66 -15.00 4.53
N ASP A 434 38.36 -15.07 4.85
CA ASP A 434 37.42 -16.10 4.38
C ASP A 434 36.03 -15.49 4.13
N ALA A 435 35.40 -15.89 3.01
CA ALA A 435 34.13 -15.34 2.55
C ALA A 435 32.88 -15.86 3.27
N TRP A 436 33.03 -16.80 4.22
CA TRP A 436 31.98 -17.23 5.15
C TRP A 436 32.16 -16.61 6.53
N ALA A 437 33.41 -16.47 6.99
CA ALA A 437 33.73 -15.67 8.18
C ALA A 437 33.14 -14.25 8.07
N SER A 438 33.19 -13.63 6.89
CA SER A 438 32.59 -12.29 6.66
C SER A 438 31.08 -12.19 6.91
N ARG A 439 30.35 -13.32 6.93
CA ARG A 439 28.90 -13.38 7.13
C ARG A 439 28.59 -13.71 8.56
N ASP A 440 29.24 -14.76 9.07
CA ASP A 440 29.08 -15.23 10.44
C ASP A 440 29.52 -14.13 11.43
N LEU A 441 30.54 -13.32 11.09
CA LEU A 441 30.92 -12.12 11.83
C LEU A 441 29.82 -11.03 11.88
N ASN A 442 28.98 -10.89 10.86
CA ASN A 442 27.86 -9.93 10.94
C ASN A 442 26.81 -10.39 11.97
N HIS A 443 26.61 -11.71 12.12
CA HIS A 443 25.76 -12.26 13.18
C HIS A 443 26.37 -12.05 14.57
N TYR A 444 27.69 -12.09 14.68
CA TYR A 444 28.41 -11.71 15.89
C TYR A 444 28.25 -10.22 16.25
N PHE A 445 28.47 -9.30 15.30
CA PHE A 445 28.43 -7.86 15.58
C PHE A 445 27.05 -7.40 16.07
N TRP A 446 25.95 -7.79 15.41
CA TRP A 446 24.63 -7.36 15.86
C TRP A 446 24.24 -8.02 17.19
N ALA A 447 24.68 -9.26 17.46
CA ALA A 447 24.42 -9.91 18.74
C ALA A 447 25.15 -9.20 19.89
N ARG A 448 26.44 -8.87 19.73
CA ARG A 448 27.21 -8.13 20.76
C ARG A 448 26.68 -6.70 20.95
N LEU A 449 26.18 -6.06 19.89
CA LEU A 449 25.45 -4.80 19.97
C LEU A 449 24.18 -4.97 20.82
N MET A 450 23.29 -5.91 20.47
CA MET A 450 22.00 -6.10 21.17
C MET A 450 22.14 -6.59 22.63
N VAL A 451 23.24 -7.29 22.97
CA VAL A 451 23.59 -7.62 24.36
C VAL A 451 23.96 -6.36 25.15
N ASN A 452 24.83 -5.50 24.61
CA ASN A 452 25.23 -4.25 25.27
C ASN A 452 24.08 -3.24 25.34
N GLU A 453 23.20 -3.23 24.33
CA GLU A 453 21.94 -2.48 24.30
C GLU A 453 21.01 -2.90 25.46
N MET A 454 20.95 -4.20 25.78
CA MET A 454 20.22 -4.72 26.95
C MET A 454 20.88 -4.26 28.27
N VAL A 455 22.22 -4.25 28.36
CA VAL A 455 22.96 -3.68 29.49
C VAL A 455 22.61 -2.20 29.71
N VAL A 456 22.65 -1.36 28.67
CA VAL A 456 22.32 0.08 28.75
C VAL A 456 20.87 0.31 29.21
N ARG A 457 19.92 -0.47 28.71
CA ARG A 457 18.50 -0.37 29.07
C ARG A 457 18.27 -0.66 30.56
N HIS A 458 18.75 -1.79 31.05
CA HIS A 458 18.54 -2.14 32.46
C HIS A 458 19.39 -1.27 33.41
N LEU A 459 20.55 -0.75 32.99
CA LEU A 459 21.27 0.28 33.75
C LEU A 459 20.48 1.59 33.89
N SER A 460 19.69 1.96 32.88
CA SER A 460 18.82 3.16 32.94
C SER A 460 17.65 2.99 33.92
N ARG A 461 17.28 1.76 34.31
CA ARG A 461 16.26 1.47 35.33
C ARG A 461 16.78 1.55 36.79
N ILE A 462 18.04 1.94 37.01
CA ILE A 462 18.63 2.04 38.36
C ILE A 462 18.52 3.49 38.86
N GLU A 463 17.67 3.73 39.86
CA GLU A 463 17.44 5.06 40.45
C GLU A 463 18.73 5.75 40.94
N MET A 464 19.65 4.96 41.52
CA MET A 464 20.91 5.44 42.12
C MET A 464 22.10 4.64 41.56
N PRO A 465 22.60 4.97 40.35
CA PRO A 465 23.72 4.25 39.75
C PRO A 465 25.04 4.55 40.47
N SER A 466 25.85 3.52 40.68
CA SER A 466 27.21 3.65 41.20
C SER A 466 28.20 4.16 40.14
N LEU A 467 29.40 4.56 40.56
CA LEU A 467 30.48 4.91 39.63
C LEU A 467 30.83 3.76 38.67
N GLU A 468 30.65 2.51 39.11
CA GLU A 468 30.91 1.33 38.26
C GLU A 468 29.76 1.08 37.27
N ASP A 469 28.52 1.34 37.67
CA ASP A 469 27.36 1.31 36.76
C ASP A 469 27.50 2.33 35.62
N LEU A 470 28.01 3.54 35.93
CA LEU A 470 28.29 4.58 34.94
C LEU A 470 29.43 4.17 33.99
N ARG A 471 30.50 3.54 34.49
CA ARG A 471 31.59 2.98 33.66
C ARG A 471 31.09 1.85 32.76
N GLN A 472 30.30 0.93 33.30
CA GLN A 472 29.74 -0.19 32.55
C GLN A 472 28.75 0.28 31.48
N ARG A 473 27.98 1.35 31.76
CA ARG A 473 27.13 2.01 30.76
C ARG A 473 27.96 2.61 29.62
N GLN A 474 29.11 3.21 29.94
CA GLN A 474 30.02 3.75 28.92
C GLN A 474 30.67 2.63 28.09
N LYS A 475 31.24 1.58 28.71
CA LYS A 475 31.78 0.41 27.97
C LYS A 475 30.73 -0.15 27.01
N ALA A 476 29.48 -0.25 27.44
CA ALA A 476 28.40 -0.77 26.61
C ALA A 476 28.07 0.16 25.42
N LEU A 477 28.01 1.49 25.61
CA LEU A 477 27.81 2.45 24.51
C LEU A 477 28.99 2.48 23.53
N ASP A 478 30.23 2.47 24.02
CA ASP A 478 31.44 2.39 23.19
C ASP A 478 31.42 1.11 22.33
N THR A 479 31.00 -0.02 22.93
CA THR A 479 30.85 -1.30 22.23
C THR A 479 29.73 -1.25 21.18
N ILE A 480 28.57 -0.64 21.48
CA ILE A 480 27.47 -0.46 20.52
C ILE A 480 27.94 0.33 19.29
N SER A 481 28.62 1.47 19.51
CA SER A 481 29.13 2.32 18.44
C SER A 481 30.15 1.59 17.55
N LEU A 482 31.08 0.84 18.17
CA LEU A 482 32.07 0.03 17.45
C LEU A 482 31.44 -1.08 16.62
N MET A 483 30.46 -1.83 17.18
CA MET A 483 29.77 -2.89 16.45
C MET A 483 28.92 -2.35 15.30
N ALA A 484 28.24 -1.21 15.49
CA ALA A 484 27.48 -0.54 14.43
C ALA A 484 28.39 -0.06 13.28
N THR A 485 29.57 0.48 13.63
CA THR A 485 30.63 0.84 12.66
C THR A 485 31.14 -0.38 11.89
N TYR A 486 31.38 -1.51 12.56
CA TYR A 486 31.83 -2.75 11.92
C TYR A 486 30.77 -3.34 10.99
N ILE A 487 29.48 -3.28 11.35
CA ILE A 487 28.38 -3.68 10.46
C ILE A 487 28.41 -2.85 9.16
N CYS A 488 28.63 -1.53 9.25
CA CYS A 488 28.68 -0.66 8.07
C CYS A 488 29.94 -0.91 7.21
N ALA A 489 31.13 -0.96 7.82
CA ALA A 489 32.38 -1.26 7.13
C ALA A 489 32.42 -2.69 6.54
N GLY A 490 31.67 -3.63 7.12
CA GLY A 490 31.49 -4.99 6.63
C GLY A 490 30.53 -5.07 5.46
N ALA A 491 29.38 -4.39 5.55
CA ALA A 491 28.43 -4.24 4.45
C ALA A 491 29.05 -3.53 3.24
N ALA A 492 29.86 -2.49 3.45
CA ALA A 492 30.63 -1.81 2.41
C ALA A 492 31.47 -2.79 1.58
N SER A 493 32.27 -3.64 2.24
CA SER A 493 33.07 -4.68 1.56
C SER A 493 32.24 -5.75 0.87
N GLN A 494 31.04 -6.04 1.37
CA GLN A 494 30.12 -7.02 0.77
C GLN A 494 29.29 -6.42 -0.38
N MET A 495 29.34 -5.11 -0.61
CA MET A 495 28.66 -4.41 -1.70
C MET A 495 29.63 -3.90 -2.78
N GLY A 496 30.79 -3.36 -2.40
CA GLY A 496 31.75 -2.70 -3.31
C GLY A 496 32.78 -3.60 -4.01
N ALA A 497 32.61 -4.93 -4.00
CA ALA A 497 33.66 -5.89 -4.35
C ALA A 497 33.31 -6.87 -5.50
N PHE A 498 32.26 -6.62 -6.30
CA PHE A 498 31.79 -7.57 -7.32
C PHE A 498 32.00 -7.11 -8.78
N PRO A 499 32.96 -7.72 -9.51
CA PRO A 499 32.85 -7.89 -10.95
C PRO A 499 31.72 -8.88 -11.24
N CYS A 500 30.55 -8.39 -11.67
CA CYS A 500 29.41 -9.25 -12.01
C CYS A 500 29.65 -10.03 -13.32
N GLY A 501 29.34 -11.33 -13.32
CA GLY A 501 29.34 -12.18 -14.51
C GLY A 501 29.44 -13.66 -14.18
N LEU A 502 29.27 -14.51 -15.20
CA LEU A 502 29.55 -15.95 -15.09
C LEU A 502 31.00 -16.17 -14.64
N PRO A 503 31.26 -17.08 -13.68
CA PRO A 503 32.62 -17.39 -13.27
C PRO A 503 33.42 -17.95 -14.46
N PRO A 504 34.74 -17.66 -14.54
CA PRO A 504 35.63 -18.45 -15.38
C PRO A 504 35.50 -19.93 -15.06
N ILE A 505 35.80 -20.82 -16.01
CA ILE A 505 35.65 -22.26 -15.83
C ILE A 505 36.75 -22.78 -14.88
N GLY A 506 36.43 -22.74 -13.58
CA GLY A 506 37.33 -22.91 -12.43
C GLY A 506 37.20 -21.70 -11.50
N PRO A 507 36.75 -21.87 -10.24
CA PRO A 507 37.31 -22.86 -9.31
C PRO A 507 36.32 -23.91 -8.74
N THR A 508 36.81 -24.78 -7.85
CA THR A 508 36.20 -26.04 -7.37
C THR A 508 35.12 -25.93 -6.27
N HIS A 509 34.66 -24.73 -5.91
CA HIS A 509 33.73 -24.54 -4.77
C HIS A 509 32.47 -23.75 -5.18
N LEU A 510 31.37 -23.92 -4.43
CA LEU A 510 30.15 -23.14 -4.68
C LEU A 510 30.47 -21.64 -4.61
N PRO A 511 30.17 -20.84 -5.63
CA PRO A 511 30.12 -19.39 -5.47
C PRO A 511 28.96 -19.10 -4.49
N PRO A 512 29.23 -18.53 -3.31
CA PRO A 512 28.22 -18.45 -2.26
C PRO A 512 27.27 -17.27 -2.53
N LEU A 513 25.99 -17.38 -2.13
CA LEU A 513 25.04 -16.26 -2.23
C LEU A 513 25.65 -15.02 -1.57
N ASN A 514 25.57 -13.82 -2.14
CA ASN A 514 26.41 -12.70 -1.71
C ASN A 514 26.15 -12.14 -0.30
N GLY A 515 25.14 -12.65 0.40
CA GLY A 515 24.89 -12.34 1.81
C GLY A 515 23.91 -11.19 2.05
N VAL A 516 23.47 -10.49 0.99
CA VAL A 516 22.59 -9.31 1.11
C VAL A 516 21.33 -9.56 1.94
N PHE A 517 20.67 -10.72 1.77
CA PHE A 517 19.49 -11.10 2.55
C PHE A 517 19.77 -11.21 4.05
N MET A 518 21.00 -11.58 4.44
CA MET A 518 21.45 -11.63 5.84
C MET A 518 22.01 -10.28 6.33
N LEU A 519 22.32 -9.32 5.44
CA LEU A 519 22.83 -7.99 5.80
C LEU A 519 21.72 -7.02 6.23
N MET A 520 20.49 -7.16 5.72
CA MET A 520 19.40 -6.20 5.98
C MET A 520 19.09 -6.04 7.47
N PHE A 521 19.04 -7.15 8.24
CA PHE A 521 18.79 -7.10 9.68
C PHE A 521 19.94 -6.48 10.48
N PRO A 522 21.23 -6.91 10.34
CA PRO A 522 22.36 -6.20 10.96
C PRO A 522 22.36 -4.70 10.66
N LEU A 523 22.11 -4.30 9.39
CA LEU A 523 22.04 -2.88 9.00
C LEU A 523 20.95 -2.14 9.80
N ALA A 524 19.73 -2.68 9.88
CA ALA A 524 18.66 -2.08 10.67
C ALA A 524 18.98 -2.01 12.18
N VAL A 525 19.62 -3.05 12.74
CA VAL A 525 20.07 -3.04 14.14
C VAL A 525 21.13 -1.95 14.36
N ALA A 526 22.09 -1.79 13.45
CA ALA A 526 23.11 -0.73 13.53
C ALA A 526 22.51 0.68 13.40
N GLY A 527 21.59 0.89 12.46
CA GLY A 527 20.94 2.20 12.26
C GLY A 527 19.96 2.56 13.38
N GLY A 528 19.34 1.58 14.03
CA GLY A 528 18.43 1.80 15.15
C GLY A 528 19.10 1.86 16.54
N ALA A 529 20.42 1.71 16.62
CA ALA A 529 21.12 1.55 17.90
C ALA A 529 21.29 2.86 18.69
N VAL A 530 21.05 2.81 20.00
CA VAL A 530 21.04 3.99 20.89
C VAL A 530 22.42 4.65 21.02
N GLY A 531 23.49 3.88 20.84
CA GLY A 531 24.89 4.35 20.89
C GLY A 531 25.52 4.67 19.53
N ALA A 532 24.79 4.56 18.41
CA ALA A 532 25.33 4.89 17.09
C ALA A 532 25.28 6.40 16.82
N GLY A 533 26.29 6.91 16.12
CA GLY A 533 26.29 8.29 15.60
C GLY A 533 25.38 8.43 14.38
N ASP A 534 24.83 9.63 14.15
CA ASP A 534 23.84 9.85 13.07
C ASP A 534 24.41 9.57 11.65
N GLU A 535 25.73 9.59 11.48
CA GLU A 535 26.45 9.13 10.27
C GLU A 535 26.22 7.64 9.95
N VAL A 536 26.12 6.78 10.97
CA VAL A 536 25.77 5.36 10.82
C VAL A 536 24.32 5.25 10.34
N HIS A 537 23.43 6.06 10.90
CA HIS A 537 22.01 6.03 10.56
C HIS A 537 21.77 6.38 9.09
N GLU A 538 22.26 7.54 8.63
CA GLU A 538 22.05 7.97 7.24
C GLU A 538 22.72 7.03 6.23
N TRP A 539 23.91 6.51 6.55
CA TRP A 539 24.58 5.52 5.71
C TRP A 539 23.81 4.18 5.65
N VAL A 540 23.20 3.73 6.75
CA VAL A 540 22.30 2.57 6.76
C VAL A 540 21.06 2.81 5.91
N LEU A 541 20.39 3.97 6.04
CA LEU A 541 19.20 4.30 5.23
C LEU A 541 19.53 4.33 3.74
N GLU A 542 20.66 4.91 3.34
CA GLU A 542 21.10 4.94 1.95
C GLU A 542 21.56 3.57 1.46
N THR A 543 22.17 2.74 2.30
CA THR A 543 22.57 1.37 1.92
C THR A 543 21.36 0.46 1.72
N LEU A 544 20.34 0.53 2.58
CA LEU A 544 19.07 -0.18 2.39
C LEU A 544 18.34 0.30 1.12
N ARG A 545 18.37 1.61 0.84
CA ARG A 545 17.83 2.21 -0.39
C ARG A 545 18.55 1.69 -1.65
N LYS A 546 19.88 1.67 -1.63
CA LYS A 546 20.72 1.09 -2.70
C LYS A 546 20.41 -0.38 -2.93
N ILE A 547 20.29 -1.18 -1.87
CA ILE A 547 19.92 -2.61 -1.96
C ILE A 547 18.56 -2.78 -2.65
N GLY A 548 17.53 -2.06 -2.17
CA GLY A 548 16.19 -2.17 -2.73
C GLY A 548 16.09 -1.73 -4.19
N GLN A 549 16.75 -0.61 -4.55
CA GLN A 549 16.68 -0.04 -5.90
C GLN A 549 17.56 -0.77 -6.94
N THR A 550 18.74 -1.27 -6.55
CA THR A 550 19.70 -1.86 -7.53
C THR A 550 19.63 -3.39 -7.60
N MET A 551 19.13 -4.03 -6.54
CA MET A 551 19.02 -5.49 -6.41
C MET A 551 17.56 -5.96 -6.38
N GLY A 552 16.59 -5.03 -6.36
CA GLY A 552 15.16 -5.34 -6.46
C GLY A 552 14.52 -5.91 -5.19
N ILE A 553 15.20 -5.86 -4.04
CA ILE A 553 14.71 -6.43 -2.78
C ILE A 553 13.80 -5.43 -2.07
N ARG A 554 12.47 -5.55 -2.21
CA ARG A 554 11.54 -4.59 -1.58
C ARG A 554 11.63 -4.57 -0.05
N ARG A 555 11.94 -5.69 0.59
CA ARG A 555 12.14 -5.76 2.05
C ARG A 555 13.11 -4.68 2.58
N ALA A 556 14.16 -4.34 1.84
CA ALA A 556 15.09 -3.29 2.24
C ALA A 556 14.47 -1.88 2.19
N LEU A 557 13.49 -1.63 1.32
CA LEU A 557 12.76 -0.35 1.25
C LEU A 557 11.73 -0.23 2.38
N GLU A 558 10.97 -1.30 2.64
CA GLU A 558 9.95 -1.33 3.71
C GLU A 558 10.55 -1.19 5.13
N MET A 559 11.86 -1.41 5.29
CA MET A 559 12.57 -1.20 6.56
C MET A 559 12.96 0.27 6.81
N ILE A 560 12.94 1.14 5.80
CA ILE A 560 13.34 2.56 5.92
C ILE A 560 12.35 3.41 6.73
N PRO A 561 11.01 3.31 6.54
CA PRO A 561 10.06 4.12 7.31
C PRO A 561 10.17 3.89 8.83
N THR A 562 10.26 2.63 9.26
CA THR A 562 10.33 2.29 10.69
C THR A 562 11.65 2.74 11.32
N LEU A 563 12.78 2.63 10.61
CA LEU A 563 14.06 3.19 11.07
C LEU A 563 13.99 4.70 11.25
N LYS A 564 13.31 5.43 10.34
CA LYS A 564 13.12 6.88 10.48
C LYS A 564 12.28 7.28 11.70
N GLN A 565 11.27 6.48 12.05
CA GLN A 565 10.45 6.73 13.25
C GLN A 565 11.24 6.59 14.56
N VAL A 566 12.33 5.81 14.58
CA VAL A 566 13.23 5.71 15.75
C VAL A 566 14.04 7.00 15.96
N ILE A 567 14.43 7.71 14.90
CA ILE A 567 15.24 8.95 15.00
C ILE A 567 14.50 10.05 15.77
N LEU A 568 13.19 10.18 15.54
CA LEU A 568 12.35 11.29 16.02
C LEU A 568 12.22 11.35 17.55
N LYS A 569 12.68 10.32 18.27
CA LYS A 569 12.72 10.31 19.74
C LYS A 569 14.03 10.96 20.25
N PRO A 570 13.95 11.97 21.13
CA PRO A 570 15.13 12.71 21.60
C PRO A 570 16.12 11.80 22.33
N PHE A 571 17.41 12.14 22.27
CA PHE A 571 18.53 11.28 22.70
C PHE A 571 18.44 10.79 24.16
N SER A 572 17.81 11.56 25.05
CA SER A 572 17.54 11.16 26.44
C SER A 572 16.50 10.03 26.57
N THR A 573 15.55 9.94 25.64
CA THR A 573 14.52 8.88 25.58
C THR A 573 14.95 7.69 24.71
N ARG A 574 16.11 7.76 24.04
CA ARG A 574 16.58 6.67 23.17
C ARG A 574 16.83 5.36 23.96
N SER A 575 17.20 5.40 25.25
CA SER A 575 17.30 4.18 26.09
C SER A 575 16.00 3.37 26.17
N ASP A 576 14.87 4.05 26.01
CA ASP A 576 13.52 3.52 26.14
C ASP A 576 12.90 3.32 24.73
N ALA A 577 13.54 3.83 23.69
CA ALA A 577 13.30 3.55 22.28
C ALA A 577 14.05 2.28 21.84
N ILE A 578 13.57 1.14 22.33
CA ILE A 578 14.16 -0.18 22.18
C ILE A 578 14.35 -0.60 20.70
N PRO A 579 15.51 -1.12 20.24
CA PRO A 579 15.67 -1.63 18.85
C PRO A 579 14.81 -2.86 18.54
N PHE A 580 14.47 -3.65 19.56
CA PHE A 580 13.47 -4.72 19.50
C PHE A 580 12.05 -4.19 19.16
N CYS A 581 11.79 -2.88 19.22
CA CYS A 581 10.53 -2.25 18.77
C CYS A 581 10.52 -1.82 17.30
N ILE A 582 11.57 -2.07 16.49
CA ILE A 582 11.51 -1.86 15.03
C ILE A 582 10.50 -2.83 14.37
N PHE A 583 10.07 -3.88 15.08
CA PHE A 583 9.25 -4.97 14.51
C PHE A 583 8.09 -5.44 15.43
N ALA A 584 7.73 -4.67 16.45
CA ALA A 584 6.65 -5.00 17.38
C ALA A 584 5.52 -3.95 17.35
N THR A 585 4.26 -4.40 17.31
CA THR A 585 3.10 -3.51 17.48
C THR A 585 3.07 -2.93 18.90
N PRO A 586 2.67 -1.65 19.09
CA PRO A 586 2.71 -1.01 20.40
C PRO A 586 1.64 -1.57 21.35
N GLU A 587 2.05 -2.25 22.41
CA GLU A 587 1.20 -2.46 23.59
C GLU A 587 1.22 -1.23 24.53
N PRO A 588 0.10 -0.90 25.20
CA PRO A 588 0.00 0.27 26.06
C PRO A 588 0.69 0.04 27.41
N GLN A 589 1.91 0.54 27.57
CA GLN A 589 2.63 0.47 28.85
C GLN A 589 2.20 1.59 29.82
N HIS A 590 2.34 1.30 31.12
CA HIS A 590 1.84 2.13 32.22
C HIS A 590 2.57 3.48 32.31
N LEU A 591 1.82 4.56 32.52
CA LEU A 591 2.36 5.92 32.65
C LEU A 591 3.12 6.12 33.98
N ASP A 592 4.31 6.70 33.89
CA ASP A 592 4.97 7.37 35.01
C ASP A 592 4.19 8.65 35.39
N PRO A 593 3.87 8.90 36.68
CA PRO A 593 3.18 10.11 37.12
C PRO A 593 3.84 11.44 36.73
N PHE A 594 5.14 11.48 36.42
CA PHE A 594 5.83 12.70 36.01
C PHE A 594 5.69 13.04 34.51
N ASP A 595 5.62 12.06 33.61
CA ASP A 595 5.55 12.32 32.16
C ASP A 595 4.21 12.94 31.74
N SER A 596 3.13 12.57 32.45
CA SER A 596 1.78 13.13 32.27
C SER A 596 1.73 14.67 32.33
N ILE A 597 2.61 15.30 33.13
CA ILE A 597 2.65 16.77 33.30
C ILE A 597 3.52 17.46 32.25
N PHE A 598 4.54 16.77 31.71
CA PHE A 598 5.47 17.37 30.75
C PHE A 598 5.04 17.14 29.29
N LYS A 599 4.48 15.97 28.99
CA LYS A 599 4.07 15.58 27.63
C LYS A 599 2.81 16.29 27.16
N MET A 600 1.82 16.43 28.05
CA MET A 600 0.63 17.27 27.85
C MET A 600 0.96 18.77 27.64
N ALA A 601 2.22 19.19 27.81
CA ALA A 601 2.64 20.59 27.73
C ALA A 601 3.50 20.94 26.50
N LEU A 602 3.79 20.00 25.60
CA LEU A 602 4.71 20.24 24.47
C LEU A 602 4.27 19.70 23.10
N GLU A 603 3.67 18.51 23.01
CA GLU A 603 3.37 17.88 21.70
C GLU A 603 2.07 18.46 21.09
N ASP A 604 0.98 18.52 21.87
CA ASP A 604 -0.31 19.10 21.45
C ASP A 604 -0.30 20.64 21.37
N GLU A 605 0.61 21.32 22.09
CA GLU A 605 0.50 22.78 22.29
C GLU A 605 1.03 23.62 21.11
N TRP A 606 1.81 23.03 20.22
CA TRP A 606 2.50 23.71 19.10
C TRP A 606 2.20 23.11 17.72
N THR A 607 1.42 22.04 17.66
CA THR A 607 1.05 21.35 16.42
C THR A 607 -0.41 21.63 16.13
N CYS A 608 -0.78 21.81 14.85
CA CYS A 608 -2.15 22.06 14.43
C CYS A 608 -2.49 21.22 13.20
N ASP A 609 -3.65 20.57 13.21
CA ASP A 609 -4.21 19.95 12.01
C ASP A 609 -4.44 21.00 10.93
N ALA A 610 -3.91 20.76 9.72
CA ALA A 610 -3.92 21.70 8.63
C ALA A 610 -5.33 21.91 8.04
N ASN A 611 -6.20 20.90 8.11
CA ASN A 611 -7.57 20.98 7.62
C ASN A 611 -8.43 21.83 8.57
N ASP A 612 -8.27 21.68 9.88
CA ASP A 612 -8.93 22.53 10.88
C ASP A 612 -8.35 23.95 10.91
N ALA A 613 -7.03 24.11 10.75
CA ALA A 613 -6.38 25.42 10.74
C ALA A 613 -6.71 26.25 9.48
N LEU A 614 -6.93 25.62 8.32
CA LEU A 614 -7.22 26.30 7.06
C LEU A 614 -8.73 26.57 6.89
N GLN A 615 -9.15 27.79 7.22
CA GLN A 615 -10.53 28.26 7.04
C GLN A 615 -10.69 28.93 5.68
N ILE A 616 -11.49 28.32 4.80
CA ILE A 616 -11.85 28.88 3.49
C ILE A 616 -13.16 29.66 3.64
N THR A 617 -13.20 30.87 3.09
CA THR A 617 -14.33 31.79 3.26
C THR A 617 -14.70 32.49 1.97
N VAL A 618 -15.99 32.57 1.67
CA VAL A 618 -16.52 33.40 0.56
C VAL A 618 -17.06 34.70 1.14
N VAL A 619 -16.64 35.84 0.60
CA VAL A 619 -16.97 37.19 1.10
C VAL A 619 -17.57 38.08 0.01
N GLN A 620 -18.44 38.99 0.41
CA GLN A 620 -19.05 40.00 -0.47
C GLN A 620 -18.99 41.40 0.18
N PRO A 621 -19.31 42.48 -0.55
CA PRO A 621 -19.48 43.81 0.05
C PRO A 621 -20.56 43.85 1.15
N GLY A 622 -20.43 44.79 2.08
CA GLY A 622 -21.36 45.03 3.18
C GLY A 622 -21.25 46.45 3.76
N ASP A 623 -22.11 46.81 4.69
CA ASP A 623 -22.37 48.20 5.11
C ASP A 623 -21.14 48.98 5.60
N THR A 624 -20.13 48.27 6.14
CA THR A 624 -18.90 48.87 6.70
C THR A 624 -17.65 48.08 6.35
N LYS A 625 -17.70 46.76 6.44
CA LYS A 625 -16.63 45.80 6.07
C LYS A 625 -17.20 44.64 5.24
N PRO A 626 -16.36 43.86 4.53
CA PRO A 626 -16.81 42.67 3.82
C PRO A 626 -17.58 41.70 4.71
N LYS A 627 -18.66 41.14 4.18
CA LYS A 627 -19.54 40.18 4.83
C LYS A 627 -19.21 38.78 4.34
N THR A 628 -18.89 37.85 5.25
CA THR A 628 -18.78 36.42 4.95
C THR A 628 -20.15 35.85 4.61
N LEU A 629 -20.24 35.12 3.49
CA LEU A 629 -21.41 34.35 3.06
C LEU A 629 -21.35 32.91 3.60
N SER A 630 -20.17 32.29 3.52
CA SER A 630 -19.93 30.92 3.98
C SER A 630 -18.50 30.75 4.46
N THR A 631 -18.32 29.92 5.49
CA THR A 631 -17.05 29.37 5.93
C THR A 631 -17.10 27.86 5.76
N PHE A 632 -16.04 27.25 5.24
CA PHE A 632 -15.86 25.81 5.18
C PHE A 632 -14.38 25.45 5.24
N HIS A 633 -14.09 24.19 5.56
CA HIS A 633 -12.74 23.66 5.63
C HIS A 633 -12.39 22.93 4.33
N PRO A 634 -11.10 22.76 4.00
CA PRO A 634 -10.66 21.85 2.95
C PRO A 634 -11.06 20.40 3.28
N ARG A 635 -10.98 19.52 2.27
CA ARG A 635 -11.02 18.07 2.46
C ARG A 635 -9.62 17.44 2.50
N PHE A 636 -8.65 18.10 1.87
CA PHE A 636 -7.26 17.68 1.79
C PHE A 636 -6.37 18.91 1.93
N THR A 637 -5.21 18.73 2.55
CA THR A 637 -4.16 19.74 2.67
C THR A 637 -2.77 19.17 2.43
N TYR A 638 -2.63 17.84 2.29
CA TYR A 638 -1.36 17.16 2.04
C TYR A 638 -0.56 17.68 0.82
N PRO A 639 -1.16 18.18 -0.29
CA PRO A 639 -0.36 18.74 -1.38
C PRO A 639 0.42 20.00 -0.98
N ILE A 640 -0.01 20.66 0.10
CA ILE A 640 0.51 21.93 0.61
C ILE A 640 1.39 21.70 1.86
N PHE A 641 0.90 20.93 2.84
CA PHE A 641 1.58 20.77 4.14
C PHE A 641 2.20 19.38 4.37
N GLY A 642 2.10 18.45 3.43
CA GLY A 642 2.69 17.10 3.50
C GLY A 642 1.72 16.02 4.01
N ASP A 643 2.09 14.76 3.84
CA ASP A 643 1.19 13.59 3.91
C ASP A 643 0.51 13.36 5.29
N GLU A 644 1.05 13.91 6.37
CA GLU A 644 0.48 13.87 7.73
C GLU A 644 -0.62 14.94 7.97
N GLU A 645 -0.74 15.91 7.06
CA GLU A 645 -1.67 17.05 7.16
C GLU A 645 -1.54 17.86 8.48
N GLN A 646 -0.34 17.93 9.06
CA GLN A 646 -0.03 18.70 10.27
C GLN A 646 0.85 19.91 10.00
N ILE A 647 0.66 20.98 10.80
CA ILE A 647 1.47 22.20 10.78
C ILE A 647 2.20 22.34 12.12
N PHE A 648 3.52 22.52 12.10
CA PHE A 648 4.34 22.63 13.31
C PHE A 648 4.72 24.07 13.65
N GLY A 649 4.71 24.36 14.95
CA GLY A 649 5.33 25.53 15.57
C GLY A 649 4.40 26.72 15.79
N TYR A 650 3.09 26.49 15.93
CA TYR A 650 2.09 27.54 16.11
C TYR A 650 1.02 27.14 17.14
N LYS A 651 0.54 28.12 17.91
CA LYS A 651 -0.61 27.94 18.84
C LYS A 651 -1.83 28.65 18.30
N GLY A 652 -3.02 28.05 18.43
CA GLY A 652 -4.28 28.68 17.99
C GLY A 652 -4.23 29.10 16.52
N LEU A 653 -3.58 28.31 15.67
CA LEU A 653 -3.32 28.68 14.29
C LEU A 653 -4.62 28.72 13.49
N ILE A 654 -4.85 29.85 12.82
CA ILE A 654 -5.94 29.99 11.86
C ILE A 654 -5.42 30.70 10.61
N ILE A 655 -5.39 29.95 9.51
CA ILE A 655 -5.08 30.43 8.16
C ILE A 655 -6.41 30.70 7.47
N ARG A 656 -6.76 31.98 7.26
CA ARG A 656 -8.01 32.35 6.61
C ARG A 656 -7.78 32.70 5.15
N LEU A 657 -8.16 31.79 4.25
CA LEU A 657 -8.20 31.98 2.82
C LEU A 657 -9.58 32.57 2.44
N ARG A 658 -9.61 33.83 2.03
CA ARG A 658 -10.83 34.54 1.60
C ARG A 658 -10.91 34.57 0.09
N PHE A 659 -12.11 34.43 -0.46
CA PHE A 659 -12.43 34.62 -1.87
C PHE A 659 -13.59 35.61 -2.02
N ALA A 660 -13.43 36.64 -2.86
CA ALA A 660 -14.53 37.52 -3.21
C ALA A 660 -15.56 36.76 -4.07
N ALA A 661 -16.85 36.91 -3.75
CA ALA A 661 -17.91 36.04 -4.25
C ALA A 661 -18.10 36.05 -5.78
N HIS A 662 -17.73 37.14 -6.46
CA HIS A 662 -17.98 37.31 -7.90
C HIS A 662 -16.76 36.96 -8.75
N ASP A 663 -15.57 37.49 -8.44
CA ASP A 663 -14.35 37.33 -9.24
C ASP A 663 -13.30 36.39 -8.62
N LEU A 664 -13.65 35.67 -7.54
CA LEU A 664 -12.76 34.82 -6.74
C LEU A 664 -11.50 35.53 -6.22
N ARG A 665 -11.49 36.86 -6.04
CA ARG A 665 -10.28 37.58 -5.56
C ARG A 665 -9.77 37.01 -4.22
N PRO A 666 -8.58 36.42 -4.18
CA PRO A 666 -8.07 35.69 -3.02
C PRO A 666 -7.46 36.63 -1.98
N HIS A 667 -7.39 36.19 -0.72
CA HIS A 667 -6.55 36.79 0.32
C HIS A 667 -6.23 35.81 1.44
N VAL A 668 -4.95 35.69 1.78
CA VAL A 668 -4.43 34.85 2.87
C VAL A 668 -4.19 35.70 4.12
N HIS A 669 -4.77 35.28 5.24
CA HIS A 669 -4.51 35.90 6.54
C HIS A 669 -4.18 34.85 7.59
N ILE A 670 -2.94 34.87 8.08
CA ILE A 670 -2.48 33.99 9.14
C ILE A 670 -2.63 34.70 10.49
N SER A 671 -3.22 34.01 11.47
CA SER A 671 -3.26 34.44 12.88
C SER A 671 -2.92 33.26 13.77
N TYR A 672 -2.21 33.51 14.86
CA TYR A 672 -1.82 32.53 15.88
C TYR A 672 -1.63 33.25 17.22
N ASP A 673 -1.82 32.55 18.33
CA ASP A 673 -1.61 33.07 19.69
C ASP A 673 -0.13 33.00 20.11
N GLY A 674 0.64 32.10 19.49
CA GLY A 674 2.08 31.97 19.67
C GLY A 674 2.77 31.31 18.48
N ARG A 675 4.06 31.60 18.31
CA ARG A 675 4.95 30.94 17.33
C ARG A 675 6.18 30.37 18.05
N PHE A 676 6.54 29.14 17.70
CA PHE A 676 7.70 28.43 18.26
C PHE A 676 8.99 29.16 17.88
N LYS A 677 9.91 29.30 18.84
CA LYS A 677 11.24 29.88 18.62
C LYS A 677 12.17 28.76 18.17
N ALA A 678 12.86 28.94 17.05
CA ALA A 678 13.73 27.91 16.51
C ALA A 678 14.83 27.48 17.51
N VAL A 679 15.11 26.18 17.58
CA VAL A 679 16.14 25.57 18.43
C VAL A 679 16.88 24.52 17.59
N GLY A 680 18.15 24.79 17.29
CA GLY A 680 18.86 24.05 16.23
C GLY A 680 18.12 24.19 14.90
N ASP A 681 18.00 23.10 14.16
CA ASP A 681 17.30 23.05 12.86
C ASP A 681 15.76 22.96 12.99
N ILE A 682 15.23 22.79 14.21
CA ILE A 682 13.78 22.71 14.44
C ILE A 682 13.19 24.13 14.48
N ALA A 683 12.38 24.47 13.48
CA ALA A 683 11.73 25.76 13.32
C ALA A 683 10.24 25.62 12.92
N ALA A 684 9.43 26.63 13.24
CA ALA A 684 8.03 26.69 12.84
C ALA A 684 7.86 26.82 11.32
N THR A 685 6.98 26.02 10.72
CA THR A 685 6.70 25.95 9.26
C THR A 685 6.58 27.34 8.62
N ASP A 686 7.26 27.61 7.50
CA ASP A 686 7.08 28.88 6.77
C ASP A 686 5.78 28.88 5.97
N LEU A 687 4.68 29.19 6.66
CA LEU A 687 3.34 29.25 6.11
C LEU A 687 3.20 30.16 4.89
N LEU A 688 3.98 31.25 4.79
CA LEU A 688 3.92 32.14 3.63
C LEU A 688 4.72 31.59 2.46
N GLY A 689 5.92 31.05 2.70
CA GLY A 689 6.69 30.33 1.68
C GLY A 689 5.92 29.15 1.10
N THR A 690 5.36 28.30 1.97
CA THR A 690 4.56 27.14 1.59
C THR A 690 3.31 27.51 0.78
N LEU A 691 2.54 28.52 1.20
CA LEU A 691 1.32 28.91 0.48
C LEU A 691 1.59 29.65 -0.84
N LYS A 692 2.76 30.29 -1.00
CA LYS A 692 3.09 31.04 -2.22
C LYS A 692 3.14 30.18 -3.49
N GLU A 693 3.42 28.88 -3.40
CA GLU A 693 3.33 27.97 -4.56
C GLU A 693 1.88 27.74 -5.06
N PHE A 694 0.86 28.07 -4.25
CA PHE A 694 -0.54 27.69 -4.50
C PHE A 694 -1.50 28.88 -4.67
N VAL A 695 -1.11 30.10 -4.31
CA VAL A 695 -1.94 31.31 -4.47
C VAL A 695 -1.23 32.36 -5.33
N PRO A 696 -1.96 33.13 -6.17
CA PRO A 696 -1.37 34.23 -6.91
C PRO A 696 -0.89 35.34 -5.95
N GLU A 697 0.11 36.14 -6.34
CA GLU A 697 0.73 37.12 -5.42
C GLU A 697 -0.24 38.18 -4.88
N GLU A 698 -1.33 38.49 -5.60
CA GLU A 698 -2.42 39.35 -5.10
C GLU A 698 -3.10 38.81 -3.83
N ALA A 699 -3.01 37.51 -3.54
CA ALA A 699 -3.52 36.92 -2.30
C ALA A 699 -2.73 37.32 -1.06
N LEU A 700 -1.50 37.81 -1.22
CA LEU A 700 -0.55 38.10 -0.12
C LEU A 700 -0.52 39.59 0.27
N ILE A 701 -1.46 40.40 -0.24
CA ILE A 701 -1.65 41.79 0.18
C ILE A 701 -2.16 41.88 1.62
N LYS A 702 -2.09 43.07 2.24
CA LYS A 702 -2.55 43.27 3.62
C LYS A 702 -4.07 43.30 3.69
N LEU A 703 -4.63 42.81 4.81
CA LEU A 703 -6.08 42.76 5.03
C LEU A 703 -6.80 44.10 4.77
N PRO A 704 -6.33 45.29 5.21
CA PRO A 704 -7.03 46.55 4.93
C PRO A 704 -7.07 46.90 3.43
N ASP A 705 -6.03 46.53 2.68
CA ASP A 705 -5.96 46.75 1.24
C ASP A 705 -6.92 45.80 0.51
N TYR A 706 -7.03 44.54 0.95
CA TYR A 706 -8.04 43.59 0.46
C TYR A 706 -9.47 44.01 0.81
N GLU A 707 -9.75 44.39 2.06
CA GLU A 707 -11.09 44.83 2.49
C GLU A 707 -11.52 46.07 1.70
N LYS A 708 -10.60 47.02 1.47
CA LYS A 708 -10.84 48.16 0.57
C LYS A 708 -11.09 47.71 -0.87
N ALA A 709 -10.28 46.81 -1.42
CA ALA A 709 -10.42 46.30 -2.79
C ALA A 709 -11.73 45.52 -3.01
N VAL A 710 -12.32 44.90 -1.99
CA VAL A 710 -13.66 44.28 -2.05
C VAL A 710 -14.77 45.31 -1.88
N GLN A 711 -14.64 46.26 -0.94
CA GLN A 711 -15.69 47.24 -0.61
C GLN A 711 -15.82 48.38 -1.65
N GLN A 712 -14.72 48.77 -2.29
CA GLN A 712 -14.64 49.93 -3.17
C GLN A 712 -14.38 49.54 -4.63
N ASP A 713 -14.71 48.30 -4.99
CA ASP A 713 -14.60 47.83 -6.36
C ASP A 713 -15.60 48.59 -7.26
N SER A 714 -15.07 49.24 -8.30
CA SER A 714 -15.86 50.04 -9.24
C SER A 714 -16.29 49.26 -10.50
N SER A 715 -15.72 48.08 -10.75
CA SER A 715 -16.13 47.21 -11.86
C SER A 715 -17.03 46.05 -11.41
N ALA A 716 -17.02 45.67 -10.12
CA ALA A 716 -17.84 44.58 -9.58
C ALA A 716 -19.34 44.69 -9.93
N LYS A 717 -19.90 45.91 -9.95
CA LYS A 717 -21.29 46.17 -10.34
C LYS A 717 -21.62 45.68 -11.76
N ASP A 718 -20.69 45.93 -12.69
CA ASP A 718 -20.84 45.63 -14.11
C ASP A 718 -20.17 44.28 -14.48
N PHE A 719 -19.69 43.53 -13.47
CA PHE A 719 -19.12 42.19 -13.64
C PHE A 719 -20.16 41.21 -14.17
N THR A 720 -19.79 40.53 -15.25
CA THR A 720 -20.43 39.31 -15.74
C THR A 720 -19.40 38.18 -15.72
N PRO A 721 -19.80 36.93 -15.44
CA PRO A 721 -18.88 35.79 -15.55
C PRO A 721 -18.26 35.70 -16.96
N PRO A 722 -16.97 35.36 -17.09
CA PRO A 722 -16.30 35.35 -18.37
C PRO A 722 -16.74 34.17 -19.26
N GLY A 723 -16.56 34.32 -20.58
CA GLY A 723 -17.05 33.38 -21.58
C GLY A 723 -18.49 33.66 -22.02
N LYS A 724 -19.28 32.60 -22.24
CA LYS A 724 -20.65 32.65 -22.79
C LYS A 724 -21.63 31.95 -21.86
N LEU A 725 -22.77 32.57 -21.58
CA LEU A 725 -23.90 31.91 -20.93
C LEU A 725 -24.36 30.71 -21.79
N VAL A 726 -24.27 29.49 -21.25
CA VAL A 726 -24.66 28.25 -21.91
C VAL A 726 -25.94 27.63 -21.36
N TYR A 727 -26.27 27.90 -20.08
CA TYR A 727 -27.49 27.40 -19.45
C TYR A 727 -27.91 28.26 -18.26
N SER A 728 -29.22 28.31 -17.99
CA SER A 728 -29.81 28.96 -16.82
C SER A 728 -30.86 28.03 -16.20
N TYR A 729 -30.95 28.00 -14.88
CA TYR A 729 -31.93 27.18 -14.16
C TYR A 729 -32.37 27.85 -12.86
N GLU A 730 -33.55 27.45 -12.38
CA GLU A 730 -34.05 27.82 -11.05
C GLU A 730 -33.94 26.61 -10.11
N ALA A 731 -33.50 26.83 -8.87
CA ALA A 731 -33.51 25.83 -7.82
C ALA A 731 -33.78 26.51 -6.47
N ASN A 732 -34.74 25.99 -5.69
CA ASN A 732 -35.13 26.55 -4.39
C ASN A 732 -35.44 28.07 -4.44
N GLU A 733 -36.24 28.51 -5.42
CA GLU A 733 -36.64 29.91 -5.64
C GLU A 733 -35.46 30.86 -5.95
N ARG A 734 -34.30 30.32 -6.32
CA ARG A 734 -33.08 31.06 -6.69
C ARG A 734 -32.69 30.78 -8.14
N ASN A 735 -32.16 31.82 -8.80
CA ASN A 735 -31.72 31.76 -10.18
C ASN A 735 -30.23 31.44 -10.27
N TYR A 736 -29.85 30.55 -11.18
CA TYR A 736 -28.48 30.12 -11.42
C TYR A 736 -28.14 30.17 -12.91
N GLU A 737 -26.88 30.42 -13.20
CA GLU A 737 -26.36 30.53 -14.56
C GLU A 737 -25.05 29.76 -14.70
N ILE A 738 -24.89 29.08 -15.83
CA ILE A 738 -23.67 28.36 -16.20
C ILE A 738 -23.04 29.06 -17.40
N TRP A 739 -21.79 29.47 -17.24
CA TRP A 739 -21.01 30.22 -18.22
C TRP A 739 -19.79 29.41 -18.65
N ALA A 740 -19.54 29.31 -19.95
CA ALA A 740 -18.45 28.51 -20.52
C ALA A 740 -17.50 29.35 -21.38
N GLY A 741 -16.20 29.23 -21.16
CA GLY A 741 -15.16 29.96 -21.89
C GLY A 741 -13.89 29.12 -22.10
N SER A 742 -13.09 29.48 -23.09
CA SER A 742 -11.80 28.82 -23.34
C SER A 742 -10.73 29.37 -22.39
N LEU A 743 -9.75 28.56 -21.99
CA LEU A 743 -8.65 29.01 -21.15
C LEU A 743 -7.67 29.95 -21.88
N ALA A 744 -7.77 30.07 -23.21
CA ALA A 744 -7.07 31.10 -23.98
C ALA A 744 -7.58 32.52 -23.67
N ASP A 745 -8.84 32.65 -23.24
CA ASP A 745 -9.44 33.93 -22.81
C ASP A 745 -8.78 34.42 -21.50
N PRO A 746 -8.15 35.61 -21.49
CA PRO A 746 -7.47 36.13 -20.30
C PRO A 746 -8.38 36.33 -19.08
N ASP A 747 -9.66 36.64 -19.26
CA ASP A 747 -10.60 36.81 -18.16
C ASP A 747 -11.04 35.46 -17.58
N VAL A 748 -11.23 34.44 -18.44
CA VAL A 748 -11.45 33.04 -17.99
C VAL A 748 -10.26 32.53 -17.19
N ARG A 749 -9.04 32.72 -17.74
CA ARG A 749 -7.79 32.33 -17.09
C ARG A 749 -7.62 33.00 -15.73
N ARG A 750 -7.85 34.32 -15.61
CA ARG A 750 -7.75 35.03 -14.31
C ARG A 750 -8.68 34.44 -13.25
N ILE A 751 -9.90 34.03 -13.59
CA ILE A 751 -10.81 33.38 -12.63
C ILE A 751 -10.33 31.97 -12.28
N LEU A 752 -9.80 31.20 -13.24
CA LEU A 752 -9.24 29.87 -12.97
C LEU A 752 -7.99 29.96 -12.09
N ASP A 753 -7.05 30.87 -12.36
CA ASP A 753 -5.80 31.08 -11.60
C ASP A 753 -6.07 31.31 -10.11
N ARG A 754 -7.14 32.03 -9.80
CA ARG A 754 -7.63 32.24 -8.43
C ARG A 754 -8.29 30.99 -7.83
N ALA A 755 -8.92 30.17 -8.65
CA ALA A 755 -9.61 28.95 -8.25
C ALA A 755 -8.69 27.72 -8.09
N GLN A 756 -7.44 27.74 -8.61
CA GLN A 756 -6.62 26.53 -8.73
C GLN A 756 -6.32 25.84 -7.40
N ILE A 757 -6.08 26.60 -6.31
CA ILE A 757 -5.88 26.03 -4.97
C ILE A 757 -7.06 25.16 -4.51
N LEU A 758 -8.28 25.47 -4.94
CA LEU A 758 -9.47 24.68 -4.61
C LEU A 758 -9.42 23.26 -5.21
N VAL A 759 -8.62 23.03 -6.26
CA VAL A 759 -8.37 21.69 -6.78
C VAL A 759 -7.63 20.88 -5.72
N SER A 760 -6.48 21.37 -5.26
CA SER A 760 -5.64 20.70 -4.25
C SER A 760 -6.35 20.52 -2.91
N LEU A 761 -7.32 21.40 -2.58
CA LEU A 761 -8.06 21.35 -1.31
C LEU A 761 -9.30 20.45 -1.32
N PHE A 762 -9.83 20.05 -2.49
CA PHE A 762 -11.09 19.29 -2.58
C PHE A 762 -11.10 18.09 -3.54
N ILE A 763 -10.16 18.02 -4.49
CA ILE A 763 -10.03 16.93 -5.44
C ILE A 763 -8.77 16.13 -5.08
N GLU A 764 -8.96 14.91 -4.59
CA GLU A 764 -7.86 14.07 -4.14
C GLU A 764 -6.91 13.72 -5.31
N ALA A 765 -5.61 13.98 -5.13
CA ALA A 765 -4.59 13.95 -6.19
C ALA A 765 -4.83 14.91 -7.37
N GLY A 766 -5.76 15.86 -7.26
CA GLY A 766 -5.98 16.90 -8.25
C GLY A 766 -4.86 17.95 -8.24
N THR A 767 -4.40 18.33 -9.42
CA THR A 767 -3.34 19.33 -9.61
C THR A 767 -3.86 20.63 -10.23
N PRO A 768 -3.21 21.77 -9.97
CA PRO A 768 -3.28 22.95 -10.83
C PRO A 768 -3.04 22.61 -12.32
N LEU A 769 -3.59 23.42 -13.22
CA LEU A 769 -3.33 23.41 -14.66
C LEU A 769 -2.28 24.46 -15.03
N ALA A 770 -1.46 24.16 -16.03
CA ALA A 770 -0.61 25.17 -16.67
C ALA A 770 -1.47 26.21 -17.40
N THR A 771 -1.26 27.48 -17.10
CA THR A 771 -1.98 28.64 -17.67
C THR A 771 -1.08 29.59 -18.46
N ASP A 772 0.22 29.29 -18.46
CA ASP A 772 1.33 29.86 -19.25
C ASP A 772 1.62 29.06 -20.55
N ASP A 773 0.95 27.93 -20.75
CA ASP A 773 1.00 27.07 -21.94
C ASP A 773 0.67 27.87 -23.24
N PRO A 774 1.16 27.46 -24.43
CA PRO A 774 0.84 28.13 -25.69
C PRO A 774 -0.66 28.19 -25.98
N GLU A 775 -1.10 29.23 -26.71
CA GLU A 775 -2.51 29.53 -26.97
C GLU A 775 -3.28 28.32 -27.55
N TRP A 776 -2.72 27.59 -28.52
CA TRP A 776 -3.32 26.37 -29.11
C TRP A 776 -3.45 25.19 -28.14
N THR A 777 -2.75 25.22 -26.99
CA THR A 777 -2.92 24.29 -25.87
C THR A 777 -4.01 24.77 -24.93
N LEU A 778 -4.07 26.08 -24.64
CA LEU A 778 -5.11 26.70 -23.82
C LEU A 778 -6.50 26.65 -24.50
N GLU A 779 -6.56 26.76 -25.83
CA GLU A 779 -7.78 26.56 -26.65
C GLU A 779 -8.46 25.21 -26.40
N ARG A 780 -7.70 24.20 -25.97
CA ARG A 780 -8.18 22.82 -25.70
C ARG A 780 -8.94 22.71 -24.39
N TRP A 781 -8.71 23.66 -23.48
CA TRP A 781 -9.38 23.75 -22.20
C TRP A 781 -10.61 24.63 -22.33
N THR A 782 -11.76 24.09 -21.96
CA THR A 782 -12.97 24.87 -21.69
C THR A 782 -13.26 24.81 -20.20
N VAL A 783 -13.44 25.98 -19.58
CA VAL A 783 -13.84 26.13 -18.19
C VAL A 783 -15.33 26.48 -18.15
N TYR A 784 -16.10 25.78 -17.32
CA TYR A 784 -17.52 26.00 -17.08
C TYR A 784 -17.68 26.50 -15.64
N PHE A 785 -18.10 27.74 -15.44
CA PHE A 785 -18.40 28.30 -14.12
C PHE A 785 -19.90 28.25 -13.82
N VAL A 786 -20.27 27.96 -12.58
CA VAL A 786 -21.65 28.02 -12.08
C VAL A 786 -21.77 29.19 -11.11
N TYR A 787 -22.75 30.05 -11.33
CA TYR A 787 -23.02 31.22 -10.48
C TYR A 787 -24.48 31.24 -10.01
N GLU A 788 -24.70 31.66 -8.77
CA GLU A 788 -25.98 32.12 -8.25
C GLU A 788 -26.18 33.60 -8.61
N LYS A 789 -27.36 33.93 -9.14
CA LYS A 789 -27.74 35.31 -9.46
C LYS A 789 -28.45 35.93 -8.27
N VAL A 790 -27.71 36.75 -7.52
CA VAL A 790 -28.11 37.35 -6.25
C VAL A 790 -28.58 38.80 -6.43
N THR A 791 -29.46 39.27 -5.55
CA THR A 791 -29.73 40.71 -5.42
C THR A 791 -28.47 41.39 -4.87
N PRO A 792 -27.89 42.40 -5.54
CA PRO A 792 -26.65 43.03 -5.07
C PRO A 792 -26.78 43.58 -3.65
N PRO A 793 -25.85 43.29 -2.72
CA PRO A 793 -25.92 43.77 -1.34
C PRO A 793 -25.68 45.27 -1.20
N THR A 794 -25.03 45.90 -2.17
CA THR A 794 -24.82 47.35 -2.26
C THR A 794 -25.00 47.81 -3.71
N PRO A 795 -25.22 49.12 -3.99
CA PRO A 795 -25.37 49.63 -5.36
C PRO A 795 -24.14 49.48 -6.27
N THR A 796 -22.98 49.09 -5.70
CA THR A 796 -21.70 48.87 -6.40
C THR A 796 -21.28 47.40 -6.44
N ALA A 797 -21.99 46.50 -5.75
CA ALA A 797 -21.68 45.08 -5.72
C ALA A 797 -22.19 44.35 -6.98
N SER A 798 -21.57 43.22 -7.30
CA SER A 798 -22.03 42.33 -8.37
C SER A 798 -23.36 41.65 -8.02
N SER A 799 -24.10 41.25 -9.06
CA SER A 799 -25.27 40.36 -8.95
C SER A 799 -24.91 38.87 -9.01
N TYR A 800 -23.63 38.50 -8.94
CA TYR A 800 -23.16 37.12 -9.09
C TYR A 800 -22.38 36.62 -7.88
N SER A 801 -22.68 35.40 -7.45
CA SER A 801 -21.92 34.64 -6.45
C SER A 801 -21.53 33.28 -7.00
N ILE A 802 -20.25 32.94 -6.99
CA ILE A 802 -19.71 31.66 -7.47
C ILE A 802 -20.26 30.47 -6.66
N VAL A 803 -20.64 29.41 -7.35
CA VAL A 803 -21.20 28.16 -6.80
C VAL A 803 -20.25 26.97 -7.04
N GLY A 804 -19.51 27.00 -8.15
CA GLY A 804 -18.57 25.94 -8.53
C GLY A 804 -18.04 26.13 -9.95
N TYR A 805 -17.21 25.18 -10.40
CA TYR A 805 -16.74 25.12 -11.77
C TYR A 805 -16.38 23.68 -12.20
N ALA A 806 -16.16 23.49 -13.49
CA ALA A 806 -15.52 22.30 -14.06
C ALA A 806 -14.60 22.69 -15.22
N THR A 807 -13.58 21.87 -15.47
CA THR A 807 -12.69 22.01 -16.63
C THR A 807 -12.83 20.79 -17.54
N THR A 808 -12.80 21.01 -18.84
CA THR A 808 -12.80 19.94 -19.85
C THR A 808 -11.66 20.12 -20.84
N TYR A 809 -10.94 19.04 -21.16
CA TYR A 809 -9.89 19.04 -22.18
C TYR A 809 -10.29 18.30 -23.46
N ARG A 810 -9.93 18.88 -24.60
CA ARG A 810 -10.16 18.32 -25.94
C ARG A 810 -8.98 17.48 -26.41
N TYR A 811 -9.09 16.15 -26.25
CA TYR A 811 -8.13 15.20 -26.82
C TYR A 811 -8.42 14.94 -28.30
N TRP A 812 -7.41 15.01 -29.17
CA TRP A 812 -7.51 14.52 -30.54
C TRP A 812 -7.70 13.00 -30.54
N LEU A 813 -8.74 12.51 -31.21
CA LEU A 813 -8.98 11.09 -31.44
C LEU A 813 -8.59 10.75 -32.88
N TYR A 814 -7.38 10.25 -33.07
CA TYR A 814 -6.91 9.84 -34.40
C TYR A 814 -7.76 8.67 -34.95
N GLN A 815 -8.68 9.00 -35.85
CA GLN A 815 -9.49 8.04 -36.58
C GLN A 815 -8.81 7.68 -37.90
N ARG A 816 -8.05 6.58 -37.90
CA ARG A 816 -7.51 6.02 -39.14
C ARG A 816 -8.61 5.32 -39.94
N ASP A 817 -8.90 5.85 -41.13
CA ASP A 817 -9.61 5.09 -42.15
C ASP A 817 -8.80 3.83 -42.52
N ARG A 818 -9.42 2.66 -42.40
CA ARG A 818 -8.81 1.36 -42.70
C ARG A 818 -8.96 0.95 -44.17
N SER A 819 -9.77 1.66 -44.95
CA SER A 819 -9.86 1.50 -46.41
C SER A 819 -8.72 2.20 -47.14
N ILE A 820 -8.13 3.24 -46.53
CA ILE A 820 -7.01 3.99 -47.09
C ILE A 820 -5.69 3.27 -46.77
N THR A 821 -5.10 2.66 -47.81
CA THR A 821 -3.70 2.22 -47.80
C THR A 821 -2.78 3.45 -47.66
N PRO A 822 -1.79 3.44 -46.76
CA PRO A 822 -0.91 4.59 -46.53
C PRO A 822 0.13 4.69 -47.65
N THR A 823 -0.24 5.29 -48.77
CA THR A 823 0.71 5.74 -49.80
C THR A 823 1.39 7.02 -49.35
N VAL A 824 2.71 7.09 -49.53
CA VAL A 824 3.43 8.36 -49.47
C VAL A 824 2.94 9.24 -50.63
N LYS A 825 2.70 10.52 -50.34
CA LYS A 825 2.33 11.54 -51.31
C LYS A 825 3.30 12.71 -51.18
N ASP A 826 3.61 13.35 -52.30
CA ASP A 826 4.28 14.65 -52.32
C ASP A 826 3.28 15.78 -52.03
N ASP A 827 2.53 15.66 -50.93
CA ASP A 827 1.69 16.71 -50.39
C ASP A 827 2.59 17.81 -49.78
N ALA A 828 2.24 19.09 -49.95
CA ALA A 828 3.09 20.20 -49.50
C ALA A 828 3.28 20.20 -47.97
N PHE A 829 4.55 20.31 -47.53
CA PHE A 829 4.92 20.42 -46.12
C PHE A 829 5.47 21.84 -45.82
N PRO A 830 5.07 22.49 -44.70
CA PRO A 830 4.06 22.03 -43.74
C PRO A 830 2.64 21.98 -44.34
N PRO A 831 1.76 21.12 -43.82
CA PRO A 831 0.34 21.14 -44.20
C PRO A 831 -0.30 22.49 -43.81
N PRO A 832 -1.43 22.87 -44.43
CA PRO A 832 -2.19 24.05 -44.02
C PRO A 832 -2.61 23.96 -42.54
N GLU A 833 -2.76 25.13 -41.91
CA GLU A 833 -3.00 25.28 -40.47
C GLU A 833 -4.24 24.50 -40.00
N ILE A 834 -4.00 23.46 -39.20
CA ILE A 834 -5.02 22.52 -38.73
C ILE A 834 -5.66 23.06 -37.45
N LYS A 835 -6.88 23.59 -37.55
CA LYS A 835 -7.65 24.04 -36.37
C LYS A 835 -8.13 22.86 -35.54
N LEU A 836 -7.83 22.88 -34.24
CA LEU A 836 -8.12 21.74 -33.38
C LEU A 836 -9.63 21.52 -33.11
N SER A 837 -10.42 22.58 -33.28
CA SER A 837 -11.88 22.56 -33.25
C SER A 837 -12.50 21.79 -34.43
N GLU A 838 -11.77 21.61 -35.53
CA GLU A 838 -12.23 20.86 -36.72
C GLU A 838 -11.85 19.36 -36.64
N LEU A 839 -10.96 18.98 -35.71
CA LEU A 839 -10.48 17.60 -35.58
C LEU A 839 -11.44 16.70 -34.77
N PRO A 840 -11.60 15.41 -35.13
CA PRO A 840 -12.36 14.45 -34.34
C PRO A 840 -11.72 14.26 -32.96
N SER A 841 -12.53 14.38 -31.90
CA SER A 841 -12.03 14.51 -30.53
C SER A 841 -12.81 13.72 -29.48
N ARG A 842 -12.13 13.43 -28.36
CA ARG A 842 -12.74 13.06 -27.08
C ARG A 842 -12.74 14.29 -26.18
N LEU A 843 -13.86 14.59 -25.54
CA LEU A 843 -13.93 15.61 -24.50
C LEU A 843 -13.78 14.90 -23.15
N ARG A 844 -12.76 15.25 -22.36
CA ARG A 844 -12.56 14.70 -21.00
C ARG A 844 -12.91 15.76 -19.97
N ILE A 845 -13.84 15.49 -19.05
CA ILE A 845 -14.00 16.26 -17.81
C ILE A 845 -12.78 15.95 -16.93
N ALA A 846 -12.02 16.98 -16.53
CA ALA A 846 -10.77 16.84 -15.79
C ALA A 846 -10.92 17.21 -14.31
N GLN A 847 -11.29 18.46 -14.01
CA GLN A 847 -11.65 18.91 -12.66
C GLN A 847 -13.16 19.19 -12.62
N PHE A 848 -13.80 18.89 -11.50
CA PHE A 848 -15.23 19.15 -11.29
C PHE A 848 -15.49 19.44 -9.81
N LEU A 849 -15.89 20.67 -9.49
CA LEU A 849 -16.06 21.13 -8.11
C LEU A 849 -17.29 22.01 -7.96
N ILE A 850 -18.23 21.59 -7.10
CA ILE A 850 -19.20 22.49 -6.46
C ILE A 850 -18.65 22.85 -5.09
N LEU A 851 -18.74 24.11 -4.67
CA LEU A 851 -18.27 24.55 -3.35
C LEU A 851 -19.09 23.89 -2.22
N PRO A 852 -18.48 23.54 -1.06
CA PRO A 852 -19.17 22.82 0.02
C PRO A 852 -20.48 23.45 0.49
N SER A 853 -20.57 24.79 0.49
CA SER A 853 -21.77 25.56 0.83
C SER A 853 -22.97 25.33 -0.11
N HIS A 854 -22.75 24.73 -1.28
CA HIS A 854 -23.76 24.47 -2.30
C HIS A 854 -23.89 22.96 -2.65
N HIS A 855 -23.35 22.08 -1.80
CA HIS A 855 -23.48 20.62 -1.97
C HIS A 855 -24.92 20.13 -1.78
N ARG A 856 -25.23 18.95 -2.32
CA ARG A 856 -26.53 18.26 -2.26
C ARG A 856 -27.74 19.06 -2.85
N ALA A 857 -27.53 20.25 -3.40
CA ALA A 857 -28.55 21.12 -4.02
C ALA A 857 -28.75 20.95 -5.55
N GLY A 858 -28.27 19.85 -6.15
CA GLY A 858 -28.52 19.49 -7.56
C GLY A 858 -27.66 20.20 -8.62
N HIS A 859 -26.92 21.26 -8.28
CA HIS A 859 -26.11 22.04 -9.23
C HIS A 859 -25.09 21.20 -10.03
N GLY A 860 -24.49 20.18 -9.41
CA GLY A 860 -23.59 19.25 -10.09
C GLY A 860 -24.29 18.48 -11.23
N THR A 861 -25.56 18.09 -11.06
CA THR A 861 -26.32 17.47 -12.15
C THR A 861 -26.51 18.45 -13.30
N HIS A 862 -26.90 19.70 -13.02
CA HIS A 862 -27.06 20.72 -14.06
C HIS A 862 -25.74 21.02 -14.80
N LEU A 863 -24.62 21.10 -14.09
CA LEU A 863 -23.29 21.31 -14.69
C LEU A 863 -22.88 20.13 -15.58
N TYR A 864 -23.01 18.89 -15.10
CA TYR A 864 -22.73 17.69 -15.90
C TYR A 864 -23.60 17.62 -17.15
N THR A 865 -24.93 17.77 -17.01
CA THR A 865 -25.85 17.70 -18.16
C THR A 865 -25.64 18.83 -19.16
N THR A 866 -25.19 20.01 -18.71
CA THR A 866 -24.83 21.13 -19.61
C THR A 866 -23.58 20.78 -20.44
N ILE A 867 -22.52 20.28 -19.80
CA ILE A 867 -21.29 19.83 -20.48
C ILE A 867 -21.61 18.69 -21.47
N HIS A 868 -22.48 17.76 -21.08
CA HIS A 868 -22.89 16.64 -21.92
C HIS A 868 -23.75 17.10 -23.11
N ALA A 869 -24.68 18.05 -22.92
CA ALA A 869 -25.43 18.66 -24.00
C ALA A 869 -24.52 19.40 -25.00
N SER A 870 -23.51 20.15 -24.51
CA SER A 870 -22.49 20.78 -25.36
C SER A 870 -21.67 19.74 -26.15
N CYS A 871 -21.28 18.63 -25.51
CA CYS A 871 -20.63 17.49 -26.18
C CYS A 871 -21.52 16.90 -27.28
N ILE A 872 -22.80 16.65 -27.02
CA ILE A 872 -23.75 16.13 -28.02
C ILE A 872 -23.90 17.12 -29.20
N ALA A 873 -23.95 18.43 -28.93
CA ALA A 873 -24.10 19.47 -29.94
C ALA A 873 -22.88 19.62 -30.88
N ASP A 874 -21.64 19.49 -30.41
CA ASP A 874 -20.44 19.62 -31.26
C ASP A 874 -20.21 18.35 -32.12
N PRO A 875 -20.45 18.36 -33.45
CA PRO A 875 -20.33 17.16 -34.30
C PRO A 875 -18.91 16.59 -34.37
N THR A 876 -17.90 17.35 -33.94
CA THR A 876 -16.49 16.91 -33.95
C THR A 876 -16.10 16.18 -32.66
N ILE A 877 -16.88 16.27 -31.57
CA ILE A 877 -16.73 15.38 -30.42
C ILE A 877 -17.40 14.03 -30.70
N ILE A 878 -16.69 12.96 -30.36
CA ILE A 878 -17.07 11.56 -30.60
C ILE A 878 -17.61 10.89 -29.33
N GLU A 879 -17.01 11.15 -28.18
CA GLU A 879 -17.46 10.66 -26.87
C GLU A 879 -16.97 11.52 -25.70
N LEU A 880 -17.79 11.60 -24.65
CA LEU A 880 -17.51 12.23 -23.35
C LEU A 880 -16.85 11.21 -22.41
N THR A 881 -15.65 11.55 -21.92
CA THR A 881 -14.93 10.80 -20.89
C THR A 881 -14.74 11.65 -19.63
N VAL A 882 -14.27 11.01 -18.57
CA VAL A 882 -13.99 11.65 -17.28
C VAL A 882 -12.61 11.19 -16.83
N GLU A 883 -11.87 12.08 -16.18
CA GLU A 883 -10.61 11.81 -15.52
C GLU A 883 -10.87 11.36 -14.09
N ASP A 884 -10.48 10.13 -13.77
CA ASP A 884 -10.53 9.48 -12.46
C ASP A 884 -11.71 9.93 -11.58
N PRO A 885 -12.96 9.67 -12.02
CA PRO A 885 -14.12 9.99 -11.22
C PRO A 885 -14.03 9.32 -9.85
N ASN A 886 -14.33 10.11 -8.81
CA ASN A 886 -14.54 9.55 -7.49
C ASN A 886 -15.97 9.02 -7.35
N GLU A 887 -16.22 8.21 -6.32
CA GLU A 887 -17.50 7.53 -6.08
C GLU A 887 -18.72 8.49 -6.06
N SER A 888 -18.55 9.75 -5.65
CA SER A 888 -19.63 10.74 -5.66
C SER A 888 -19.86 11.38 -7.04
N PHE A 889 -18.84 11.42 -7.90
CA PHE A 889 -19.01 11.78 -9.31
C PHE A 889 -19.62 10.63 -10.11
N ASP A 890 -19.19 9.39 -9.90
CA ASP A 890 -19.78 8.22 -10.57
C ASP A 890 -21.28 8.10 -10.26
N ALA A 891 -21.69 8.23 -9.00
CA ALA A 891 -23.11 8.22 -8.62
C ALA A 891 -23.93 9.36 -9.27
N LEU A 892 -23.34 10.55 -9.42
CA LEU A 892 -23.95 11.69 -10.13
C LEU A 892 -24.11 11.37 -11.62
N ARG A 893 -23.04 10.85 -12.25
CA ARG A 893 -22.95 10.52 -13.66
C ARG A 893 -23.91 9.40 -14.04
N ASP A 894 -23.91 8.30 -13.29
CA ASP A 894 -24.80 7.15 -13.48
C ASP A 894 -26.27 7.56 -13.38
N THR A 895 -26.61 8.40 -12.40
CA THR A 895 -27.96 8.97 -12.25
C THR A 895 -28.36 9.81 -13.47
N ALA A 896 -27.46 10.67 -13.96
CA ALA A 896 -27.72 11.57 -15.08
C ALA A 896 -27.83 10.81 -16.42
N ASP A 897 -26.85 9.96 -16.73
CA ASP A 897 -26.83 9.16 -17.95
C ASP A 897 -28.01 8.15 -17.99
N PHE A 898 -28.42 7.59 -16.85
CA PHE A 898 -29.62 6.74 -16.77
C PHE A 898 -30.90 7.52 -17.09
N CYS A 899 -31.09 8.70 -16.48
CA CYS A 899 -32.25 9.54 -16.78
C CYS A 899 -32.27 10.02 -18.25
N LEU A 900 -31.10 10.21 -18.86
CA LEU A 900 -30.94 10.58 -20.27
C LEU A 900 -31.24 9.43 -21.24
N LEU A 901 -30.80 8.20 -20.94
CA LEU A 901 -30.90 7.05 -21.85
C LEU A 901 -32.18 6.21 -21.67
N GLN A 902 -32.75 6.15 -20.46
CA GLN A 902 -33.93 5.34 -20.16
C GLN A 902 -35.11 5.59 -21.12
N PRO A 903 -35.44 6.85 -21.51
CA PRO A 903 -36.53 7.10 -22.46
C PRO A 903 -36.27 6.50 -23.85
N GLU A 904 -35.03 6.58 -24.37
CA GLU A 904 -34.68 5.99 -25.67
C GLU A 904 -34.65 4.47 -25.61
N PHE A 905 -34.18 3.86 -24.51
CA PHE A 905 -34.23 2.41 -24.33
C PHE A 905 -35.67 1.88 -24.32
N VAL A 906 -36.59 2.55 -23.63
CA VAL A 906 -38.03 2.23 -23.61
C VAL A 906 -38.65 2.40 -25.01
N LYS A 907 -38.44 3.55 -25.65
CA LYS A 907 -38.91 3.89 -27.00
C LYS A 907 -38.43 2.90 -28.07
N ARG A 908 -37.18 2.43 -27.96
CA ARG A 908 -36.57 1.41 -28.84
C ARG A 908 -36.90 -0.03 -28.43
N LYS A 909 -37.65 -0.24 -27.34
CA LYS A 909 -38.02 -1.56 -26.78
C LYS A 909 -36.83 -2.46 -26.48
N VAL A 910 -35.75 -1.88 -25.96
CA VAL A 910 -34.56 -2.62 -25.51
C VAL A 910 -34.96 -3.51 -24.34
N ASN A 911 -34.65 -4.81 -24.43
CA ASN A 911 -34.83 -5.78 -23.35
C ASN A 911 -33.94 -7.01 -23.64
N ILE A 912 -33.77 -7.90 -22.65
CA ILE A 912 -33.11 -9.19 -22.85
C ILE A 912 -34.10 -10.17 -23.50
N ASN A 913 -33.69 -10.78 -24.61
CA ASN A 913 -34.34 -11.95 -25.18
C ASN A 913 -34.12 -13.18 -24.26
N PRO A 914 -35.18 -13.78 -23.69
CA PRO A 914 -35.03 -14.94 -22.80
C PRO A 914 -34.58 -16.22 -23.53
N ASP A 915 -34.81 -16.32 -24.84
CA ASP A 915 -34.66 -17.54 -25.64
C ASP A 915 -33.84 -17.30 -26.94
N PRO A 916 -32.56 -16.85 -26.83
CA PRO A 916 -31.73 -16.38 -27.96
C PRO A 916 -31.45 -17.42 -29.06
N SER A 917 -31.65 -18.70 -28.79
CA SER A 917 -31.42 -19.79 -29.74
C SER A 917 -32.68 -20.58 -30.09
N GLY A 918 -33.86 -20.04 -29.75
CA GLY A 918 -35.16 -20.67 -29.97
C GLY A 918 -35.37 -21.99 -29.19
N ALA A 919 -36.56 -22.57 -29.33
CA ALA A 919 -36.95 -23.78 -28.58
C ALA A 919 -36.07 -25.02 -28.90
N TYR A 920 -35.53 -25.11 -30.11
CA TYR A 920 -34.82 -26.29 -30.61
C TYR A 920 -33.41 -26.47 -30.00
N SER A 921 -32.75 -25.40 -29.53
CA SER A 921 -31.35 -25.46 -29.06
C SER A 921 -31.17 -25.93 -27.61
N ARG A 922 -32.24 -26.30 -26.89
CA ARG A 922 -32.19 -26.78 -25.48
C ARG A 922 -31.28 -28.01 -25.25
N LYS A 923 -30.79 -28.66 -26.31
CA LYS A 923 -29.86 -29.80 -26.29
C LYS A 923 -28.37 -29.41 -26.48
N GLN A 924 -28.05 -28.21 -26.95
CA GLN A 924 -26.67 -27.83 -27.32
C GLN A 924 -25.95 -27.08 -26.19
N ARG A 925 -24.66 -27.37 -25.98
CA ARG A 925 -23.81 -26.66 -25.00
C ARG A 925 -23.18 -25.43 -25.66
N LEU A 926 -23.72 -24.25 -25.38
CA LEU A 926 -23.13 -22.97 -25.78
C LEU A 926 -21.70 -22.84 -25.24
N ARG A 927 -20.78 -22.31 -26.07
CA ARG A 927 -19.37 -22.05 -25.72
C ARG A 927 -19.09 -20.57 -25.38
N SER A 928 -19.99 -19.68 -25.76
CA SER A 928 -19.91 -18.23 -25.61
C SER A 928 -21.29 -17.66 -25.28
N VAL A 929 -21.33 -16.41 -24.77
CA VAL A 929 -22.58 -15.67 -24.59
C VAL A 929 -23.06 -15.18 -25.97
N PRO A 930 -24.29 -15.50 -26.41
CA PRO A 930 -24.83 -15.08 -27.70
C PRO A 930 -25.33 -13.63 -27.63
N THR A 931 -24.38 -12.68 -27.65
CA THR A 931 -24.65 -11.27 -27.31
C THR A 931 -25.60 -10.58 -28.29
N ALA A 932 -25.47 -10.85 -29.60
CA ALA A 932 -26.30 -10.21 -30.63
C ALA A 932 -27.74 -10.77 -30.67
N GLU A 933 -27.92 -12.00 -30.22
CA GLU A 933 -29.21 -12.67 -30.11
C GLU A 933 -29.93 -12.36 -28.78
N LEU A 934 -29.19 -11.90 -27.77
CA LEU A 934 -29.70 -11.50 -26.46
C LEU A 934 -30.17 -10.04 -26.41
N ILE A 935 -29.44 -9.12 -27.05
CA ILE A 935 -29.67 -7.67 -27.01
C ILE A 935 -29.42 -7.02 -28.38
N PRO A 936 -30.16 -5.95 -28.76
CA PRO A 936 -30.09 -5.38 -30.11
C PRO A 936 -28.82 -4.53 -30.32
N THR A 937 -27.70 -5.18 -30.61
CA THR A 937 -26.35 -4.58 -30.62
C THR A 937 -26.19 -3.36 -31.53
N ASP A 938 -26.82 -3.36 -32.71
CA ASP A 938 -26.77 -2.22 -33.63
C ASP A 938 -27.51 -1.01 -33.07
N VAL A 939 -28.76 -1.19 -32.60
CA VAL A 939 -29.56 -0.13 -31.98
C VAL A 939 -28.83 0.45 -30.77
N LEU A 940 -28.16 -0.39 -29.97
CA LEU A 940 -27.37 0.03 -28.82
C LEU A 940 -26.13 0.82 -29.20
N ARG A 941 -25.41 0.42 -30.26
CA ARG A 941 -24.30 1.22 -30.82
C ARG A 941 -24.80 2.58 -31.27
N ASP A 942 -25.91 2.62 -32.02
CA ASP A 942 -26.45 3.84 -32.62
C ASP A 942 -26.92 4.84 -31.54
N ILE A 943 -27.57 4.36 -30.47
CA ILE A 943 -27.88 5.19 -29.28
C ILE A 943 -26.58 5.71 -28.65
N ARG A 944 -25.61 4.84 -28.35
CA ARG A 944 -24.35 5.26 -27.71
C ARG A 944 -23.64 6.36 -28.50
N THR A 945 -23.54 6.23 -29.82
CA THR A 945 -22.88 7.23 -30.67
C THR A 945 -23.70 8.51 -30.83
N SER A 946 -25.03 8.44 -30.78
CA SER A 946 -25.89 9.64 -30.81
C SER A 946 -25.77 10.47 -29.52
N PHE A 947 -25.69 9.81 -28.37
CA PHE A 947 -25.54 10.44 -27.05
C PHE A 947 -24.08 10.62 -26.60
N LYS A 948 -23.12 10.15 -27.40
CA LYS A 948 -21.67 10.32 -27.21
C LYS A 948 -21.16 9.84 -25.84
N ILE A 949 -21.68 8.72 -25.35
CA ILE A 949 -21.29 8.16 -24.05
C ILE A 949 -20.17 7.13 -24.24
N GLU A 950 -19.13 7.17 -23.41
CA GLU A 950 -18.04 6.20 -23.40
C GLU A 950 -18.56 4.74 -23.25
N ALA A 951 -17.86 3.77 -23.85
CA ALA A 951 -18.36 2.41 -24.02
C ALA A 951 -18.60 1.63 -22.72
N THR A 952 -17.77 1.85 -21.70
CA THR A 952 -17.88 1.23 -20.37
C THR A 952 -19.05 1.83 -19.60
N GLN A 953 -19.13 3.16 -19.57
CA GLN A 953 -20.24 3.92 -18.98
C GLN A 953 -21.58 3.47 -19.58
N PHE A 954 -21.70 3.50 -20.92
CA PHE A 954 -22.92 3.08 -21.61
C PHE A 954 -23.31 1.63 -21.29
N ALA A 955 -22.33 0.73 -21.11
CA ALA A 955 -22.61 -0.63 -20.69
C ALA A 955 -23.14 -0.72 -19.25
N HIS A 956 -22.67 0.12 -18.32
CA HIS A 956 -23.23 0.19 -16.97
C HIS A 956 -24.69 0.67 -16.97
N ILE A 957 -24.99 1.75 -17.71
CA ILE A 957 -26.37 2.27 -17.80
C ILE A 957 -27.30 1.25 -18.47
N LEU A 958 -26.82 0.56 -19.51
CA LEU A 958 -27.56 -0.53 -20.13
C LEU A 958 -27.79 -1.70 -19.16
N GLU A 959 -26.78 -2.10 -18.38
CA GLU A 959 -26.92 -3.19 -17.41
C GLU A 959 -27.89 -2.81 -16.27
N MET A 960 -27.86 -1.57 -15.76
CA MET A 960 -28.88 -1.04 -14.84
C MET A 960 -30.28 -1.06 -15.46
N PHE A 961 -30.42 -0.57 -16.69
CA PHE A 961 -31.71 -0.54 -17.38
C PHE A 961 -32.26 -1.96 -17.60
N LEU A 962 -31.44 -2.90 -18.07
CA LEU A 962 -31.85 -4.29 -18.27
C LEU A 962 -32.17 -5.02 -16.95
N LEU A 963 -31.53 -4.65 -15.83
CA LEU A 963 -31.91 -5.12 -14.49
C LEU A 963 -33.29 -4.58 -14.09
N SER A 964 -33.58 -3.30 -14.35
CA SER A 964 -34.89 -2.69 -14.06
C SER A 964 -36.05 -3.41 -14.76
N GLN A 965 -35.82 -3.96 -15.96
CA GLN A 965 -36.82 -4.70 -16.74
C GLN A 965 -37.13 -6.12 -16.21
N ILE A 966 -36.39 -6.59 -15.19
CA ILE A 966 -36.64 -7.85 -14.50
C ILE A 966 -37.43 -7.53 -13.22
N PRO A 967 -38.56 -8.21 -12.92
CA PRO A 967 -39.30 -7.94 -11.68
C PRO A 967 -38.47 -8.28 -10.44
N PRO A 968 -38.50 -7.49 -9.35
CA PRO A 968 -37.61 -7.66 -8.19
C PRO A 968 -37.57 -9.07 -7.59
N GLY A 969 -38.71 -9.79 -7.58
CA GLY A 969 -38.81 -11.18 -7.12
C GLY A 969 -38.01 -12.22 -7.93
N HIS A 970 -37.48 -11.84 -9.09
CA HIS A 970 -36.55 -12.65 -9.91
C HIS A 970 -35.10 -12.12 -9.89
N ARG A 971 -34.78 -11.12 -9.04
CA ARG A 971 -33.42 -10.59 -8.80
C ARG A 971 -32.87 -11.12 -7.46
N LEU A 972 -31.59 -10.88 -7.15
CA LEU A 972 -31.02 -11.28 -5.85
C LEU A 972 -31.74 -10.59 -4.68
N ALA A 973 -32.04 -9.29 -4.82
CA ALA A 973 -32.73 -8.48 -3.81
C ALA A 973 -34.12 -9.03 -3.41
N GLY A 974 -34.83 -9.69 -4.33
CA GLY A 974 -36.11 -10.36 -4.07
C GLY A 974 -36.00 -11.77 -3.49
N GLY A 975 -34.80 -12.25 -3.14
CA GLY A 975 -34.59 -13.58 -2.56
C GLY A 975 -34.50 -14.72 -3.59
N THR A 976 -34.14 -14.42 -4.85
CA THR A 976 -34.03 -15.43 -5.91
C THR A 976 -33.05 -16.55 -5.53
N ASN A 977 -33.50 -17.81 -5.66
CA ASN A 977 -32.67 -18.98 -5.39
C ASN A 977 -31.60 -19.14 -6.48
N LEU A 978 -30.45 -18.49 -6.28
CA LEU A 978 -29.35 -18.44 -7.24
C LEU A 978 -28.79 -19.85 -7.56
N ALA A 979 -28.79 -20.79 -6.61
CA ALA A 979 -28.39 -22.16 -6.86
C ALA A 979 -29.31 -22.87 -7.87
N ARG A 980 -30.63 -22.79 -7.70
CA ARG A 980 -31.63 -23.28 -8.66
C ARG A 980 -31.49 -22.60 -10.01
N LEU A 981 -31.23 -21.28 -10.04
CA LEU A 981 -30.99 -20.52 -11.27
C LEU A 981 -29.73 -21.00 -12.00
N LEU A 982 -28.62 -21.17 -11.30
CA LEU A 982 -27.35 -21.63 -11.87
C LEU A 982 -27.37 -23.11 -12.27
N ILE A 983 -28.30 -23.91 -11.74
CA ILE A 983 -28.58 -25.27 -12.23
C ILE A 983 -29.43 -25.23 -13.51
N LYS A 984 -30.56 -24.50 -13.52
CA LYS A 984 -31.46 -24.46 -14.69
C LYS A 984 -30.89 -23.64 -15.86
N LYS A 985 -30.15 -22.56 -15.58
CA LYS A 985 -29.57 -21.62 -16.56
C LYS A 985 -30.65 -21.11 -17.53
N GLY A 986 -30.31 -20.91 -18.81
CA GLY A 986 -31.28 -20.63 -19.88
C GLY A 986 -32.33 -21.72 -20.16
N LYS A 987 -32.50 -22.73 -19.28
CA LYS A 987 -33.60 -23.71 -19.29
C LYS A 987 -34.59 -23.52 -18.14
N ALA A 988 -34.53 -22.42 -17.39
CA ALA A 988 -35.55 -22.09 -16.40
C ALA A 988 -36.94 -21.96 -17.04
N GLU A 989 -38.01 -22.38 -16.35
CA GLU A 989 -39.39 -22.30 -16.87
C GLU A 989 -39.84 -20.86 -17.07
N ASP A 990 -39.57 -19.98 -16.09
CA ASP A 990 -39.98 -18.60 -16.12
C ASP A 990 -39.13 -17.76 -17.09
N PRO A 991 -39.71 -16.94 -17.98
CA PRO A 991 -38.96 -16.03 -18.85
C PRO A 991 -38.11 -15.01 -18.09
N ASN A 992 -38.52 -14.57 -16.90
CA ASN A 992 -37.78 -13.61 -16.08
C ASN A 992 -36.58 -14.26 -15.39
N ASP A 993 -36.69 -15.51 -14.93
CA ASP A 993 -35.53 -16.32 -14.51
C ASP A 993 -34.51 -16.41 -15.67
N ARG A 994 -34.97 -16.68 -16.91
CA ARG A 994 -34.09 -16.72 -18.08
C ARG A 994 -33.44 -15.36 -18.36
N ARG A 995 -34.18 -14.25 -18.28
CA ARG A 995 -33.64 -12.89 -18.42
C ARG A 995 -32.57 -12.58 -17.37
N TYR A 996 -32.83 -12.87 -16.10
CA TYR A 996 -31.88 -12.61 -15.00
C TYR A 996 -30.62 -13.48 -15.10
N TYR A 997 -30.76 -14.75 -15.50
CA TYR A 997 -29.60 -15.57 -15.84
C TYR A 997 -28.76 -14.92 -16.95
N TRP A 998 -29.38 -14.49 -18.06
CA TRP A 998 -28.67 -13.85 -19.17
C TRP A 998 -28.09 -12.48 -18.81
N TRP A 999 -28.77 -11.69 -17.97
CA TRP A 999 -28.25 -10.45 -17.41
C TRP A 999 -26.93 -10.69 -16.68
N ARG A 1000 -26.91 -11.62 -15.72
CA ARG A 1000 -25.67 -12.01 -15.02
C ARG A 1000 -24.59 -12.49 -16.00
N MET A 1001 -24.94 -13.20 -17.08
CA MET A 1001 -23.95 -13.62 -18.08
C MET A 1001 -23.37 -12.45 -18.91
N LEU A 1002 -24.16 -11.42 -19.22
CA LEU A 1002 -23.69 -10.20 -19.90
C LEU A 1002 -22.77 -9.38 -18.98
N THR A 1003 -23.18 -9.13 -17.73
CA THR A 1003 -22.37 -8.44 -16.72
C THR A 1003 -21.05 -9.19 -16.47
N LYS A 1004 -21.08 -10.54 -16.36
CA LYS A 1004 -19.85 -11.37 -16.30
C LYS A 1004 -18.99 -11.24 -17.56
N GLN A 1005 -19.58 -11.16 -18.75
CA GLN A 1005 -18.84 -11.00 -20.00
C GLN A 1005 -18.11 -9.64 -20.07
N ARG A 1006 -18.70 -8.56 -19.52
CA ARG A 1006 -18.04 -7.25 -19.38
C ARG A 1006 -16.92 -7.30 -18.34
N LEU A 1007 -17.22 -7.75 -17.11
CA LEU A 1007 -16.26 -7.79 -16.01
C LEU A 1007 -15.06 -8.69 -16.33
N PHE A 1008 -15.28 -9.85 -16.94
CA PHE A 1008 -14.20 -10.74 -17.38
C PHE A 1008 -13.30 -10.12 -18.46
N LYS A 1009 -13.83 -9.24 -19.32
CA LYS A 1009 -13.03 -8.47 -20.28
C LYS A 1009 -12.23 -7.35 -19.60
N LYS A 1010 -12.86 -6.58 -18.70
CA LYS A 1010 -12.21 -5.47 -17.98
C LYS A 1010 -11.08 -5.96 -17.07
N HIS A 1011 -11.34 -7.00 -16.27
CA HIS A 1011 -10.39 -7.53 -15.29
C HIS A 1011 -9.67 -8.79 -15.80
N LYS A 1012 -9.49 -8.93 -17.13
CA LYS A 1012 -8.95 -10.13 -17.77
C LYS A 1012 -7.59 -10.54 -17.19
N GLU A 1013 -6.69 -9.58 -17.01
CA GLU A 1013 -5.32 -9.82 -16.51
C GLU A 1013 -5.34 -10.28 -15.06
N LEU A 1014 -6.02 -9.53 -14.17
CA LEU A 1014 -6.22 -9.89 -12.76
C LEU A 1014 -6.87 -11.29 -12.61
N LEU A 1015 -7.85 -11.62 -13.45
CA LEU A 1015 -8.48 -12.93 -13.48
C LEU A 1015 -7.61 -14.02 -14.12
N GLN A 1016 -6.58 -13.68 -14.91
CA GLN A 1016 -5.61 -14.66 -15.40
C GLN A 1016 -4.64 -15.12 -14.31
N GLU A 1017 -4.45 -14.33 -13.24
CA GLU A 1017 -3.58 -14.63 -12.09
C GLU A 1017 -4.17 -15.59 -11.04
N LEU A 1018 -5.48 -15.91 -11.11
CA LEU A 1018 -6.21 -16.76 -10.16
C LEU A 1018 -6.42 -18.20 -10.67
N GLU A 1019 -6.76 -19.20 -9.84
CA GLU A 1019 -7.15 -20.52 -10.37
C GLU A 1019 -8.52 -20.48 -11.07
N LEU A 1020 -8.82 -21.48 -11.91
CA LEU A 1020 -10.05 -21.49 -12.72
C LEU A 1020 -11.34 -21.51 -11.87
N ILE A 1021 -11.29 -22.05 -10.65
CA ILE A 1021 -12.43 -22.08 -9.73
C ILE A 1021 -12.62 -20.71 -9.06
N ASP A 1022 -11.55 -20.13 -8.50
CA ASP A 1022 -11.54 -18.79 -7.91
C ASP A 1022 -12.02 -17.73 -8.92
N ARG A 1023 -11.60 -17.84 -10.20
CA ARG A 1023 -12.09 -16.97 -11.30
C ARG A 1023 -13.60 -16.97 -11.43
N VAL A 1024 -14.27 -18.09 -11.15
CA VAL A 1024 -15.74 -18.22 -11.32
C VAL A 1024 -16.48 -17.70 -10.09
N GLU A 1025 -15.96 -17.99 -8.90
CA GLU A 1025 -16.48 -17.52 -7.61
C GLU A 1025 -16.31 -16.00 -7.48
N LYS A 1026 -15.08 -15.50 -7.64
CA LYS A 1026 -14.75 -14.09 -7.48
C LYS A 1026 -15.41 -13.19 -8.55
N LEU A 1027 -15.71 -13.74 -9.72
CA LEU A 1027 -16.53 -13.10 -10.75
C LEU A 1027 -18.05 -13.18 -10.45
N ASP A 1028 -18.52 -14.10 -9.60
CA ASP A 1028 -19.91 -14.07 -9.09
C ASP A 1028 -20.09 -13.06 -7.94
N ASP A 1029 -19.11 -12.98 -7.03
CA ASP A 1029 -19.00 -11.92 -6.02
C ASP A 1029 -19.04 -10.54 -6.68
N THR A 1030 -18.18 -10.31 -7.68
CA THR A 1030 -18.12 -9.01 -8.36
C THR A 1030 -19.46 -8.64 -9.01
N VAL A 1031 -20.20 -9.62 -9.56
CA VAL A 1031 -21.55 -9.37 -10.10
C VAL A 1031 -22.58 -9.12 -9.00
N ARG A 1032 -22.50 -9.78 -7.84
CA ARG A 1032 -23.36 -9.47 -6.69
C ARG A 1032 -23.16 -8.01 -6.27
N ASN A 1033 -21.92 -7.59 -6.06
CA ASN A 1033 -21.63 -6.23 -5.61
C ASN A 1033 -22.06 -5.17 -6.65
N VAL A 1034 -21.95 -5.48 -7.94
CA VAL A 1034 -22.48 -4.64 -9.04
C VAL A 1034 -24.01 -4.60 -9.04
N GLU A 1035 -24.69 -5.73 -8.82
CA GLU A 1035 -26.15 -5.78 -8.69
C GLU A 1035 -26.65 -4.95 -7.49
N GLU A 1036 -25.97 -5.03 -6.34
CA GLU A 1036 -26.27 -4.24 -5.15
C GLU A 1036 -26.10 -2.72 -5.39
N GLY A 1037 -25.03 -2.29 -6.07
CA GLY A 1037 -24.84 -0.88 -6.47
C GLY A 1037 -25.89 -0.37 -7.46
N TYR A 1038 -26.29 -1.22 -8.41
CA TYR A 1038 -27.35 -0.89 -9.36
C TYR A 1038 -28.73 -0.79 -8.71
N GLU A 1039 -29.06 -1.65 -7.74
CA GLU A 1039 -30.30 -1.52 -6.96
C GLU A 1039 -30.32 -0.21 -6.15
N ILE A 1040 -29.21 0.20 -5.55
CA ILE A 1040 -29.12 1.51 -4.85
C ILE A 1040 -29.45 2.67 -5.80
N THR A 1041 -28.87 2.66 -7.01
CA THR A 1041 -29.09 3.71 -8.01
C THR A 1041 -30.51 3.69 -8.57
N LEU A 1042 -31.08 2.51 -8.85
CA LEU A 1042 -32.47 2.37 -9.30
C LEU A 1042 -33.47 2.92 -8.26
N ASN A 1043 -33.30 2.58 -6.97
CA ASN A 1043 -34.14 3.12 -5.89
C ASN A 1043 -34.03 4.66 -5.79
N ALA A 1044 -32.85 5.23 -6.04
CA ALA A 1044 -32.65 6.69 -6.04
C ALA A 1044 -33.27 7.40 -7.26
N VAL A 1045 -33.45 6.69 -8.38
CA VAL A 1045 -34.07 7.21 -9.62
C VAL A 1045 -35.59 7.02 -9.64
N GLU A 1046 -36.12 5.93 -9.05
CA GLU A 1046 -37.59 5.72 -8.96
C GLU A 1046 -38.29 6.87 -8.20
N GLY A 1047 -37.62 7.51 -7.23
CA GLY A 1047 -38.11 8.72 -6.57
C GLY A 1047 -38.03 10.03 -7.39
N ARG A 1048 -37.59 9.97 -8.65
CA ARG A 1048 -37.36 11.15 -9.52
C ARG A 1048 -38.05 11.06 -10.90
N LEU A 1049 -38.43 9.86 -11.34
CA LEU A 1049 -39.15 9.68 -12.60
C LEU A 1049 -40.63 10.07 -12.44
N PRO A 1050 -41.26 10.72 -13.43
CA PRO A 1050 -42.71 10.90 -13.43
C PRO A 1050 -43.38 9.52 -13.52
N ALA A 1051 -44.45 9.31 -12.75
CA ALA A 1051 -45.18 8.05 -12.75
C ALA A 1051 -45.79 7.77 -14.13
N ALA A 1052 -45.38 6.68 -14.77
CA ALA A 1052 -45.95 6.22 -16.03
C ALA A 1052 -47.33 5.58 -15.78
N ASP A 1053 -48.32 5.92 -16.61
CA ASP A 1053 -49.72 5.52 -16.41
C ASP A 1053 -49.94 3.99 -16.31
N GLU A 1054 -50.75 3.57 -15.34
CA GLU A 1054 -51.05 2.15 -15.07
C GLU A 1054 -51.89 1.50 -16.19
N ALA A 1055 -51.34 0.47 -16.84
CA ALA A 1055 -52.06 -0.36 -17.81
C ALA A 1055 -52.63 -1.66 -17.20
N ALA A 1056 -53.75 -1.50 -16.47
CA ALA A 1056 -54.67 -2.54 -15.98
C ALA A 1056 -54.20 -3.46 -14.80
N PRO A 1057 -55.13 -3.99 -13.97
CA PRO A 1057 -54.79 -4.44 -12.61
C PRO A 1057 -54.75 -5.98 -12.40
N ALA A 1058 -53.91 -6.39 -11.44
CA ALA A 1058 -53.98 -7.69 -10.75
C ALA A 1058 -54.61 -7.50 -9.34
N PRO A 1059 -55.17 -8.55 -8.69
CA PRO A 1059 -56.08 -8.36 -7.55
C PRO A 1059 -55.38 -7.89 -6.26
N ARG A 1060 -56.01 -6.93 -5.59
CA ARG A 1060 -55.56 -6.35 -4.31
C ARG A 1060 -55.65 -7.36 -3.15
N SER A 1061 -54.57 -7.53 -2.40
CA SER A 1061 -54.64 -7.92 -0.98
C SER A 1061 -54.82 -6.67 -0.10
N SER A 1062 -55.26 -6.85 1.15
CA SER A 1062 -55.88 -5.78 1.95
C SER A 1062 -54.88 -4.82 2.60
N ARG A 1063 -55.02 -3.53 2.24
CA ARG A 1063 -54.33 -2.40 2.88
C ARG A 1063 -54.96 -2.10 4.26
N ASN A 1064 -54.52 -2.78 5.31
CA ASN A 1064 -54.98 -2.49 6.68
C ASN A 1064 -54.27 -1.27 7.27
N LYS A 1065 -55.04 -0.19 7.48
CA LYS A 1065 -54.63 0.97 8.28
C LYS A 1065 -54.47 0.55 9.75
N ARG A 1066 -53.48 1.08 10.47
CA ARG A 1066 -53.52 1.21 11.93
C ARG A 1066 -53.51 2.69 12.30
N LYS A 1067 -54.44 3.09 13.17
CA LYS A 1067 -54.46 4.41 13.81
C LYS A 1067 -53.43 4.45 14.93
N LEU A 1068 -53.04 5.63 15.37
CA LEU A 1068 -52.61 5.82 16.76
C LEU A 1068 -53.82 5.66 17.68
N ALA A 1069 -53.60 4.98 18.80
CA ALA A 1069 -54.35 5.09 20.04
C ALA A 1069 -53.36 4.82 21.19
N ILE A 1070 -53.56 5.49 22.32
CA ILE A 1070 -52.85 5.29 23.58
C ILE A 1070 -53.95 5.09 24.61
N GLU A 1071 -53.88 4.04 25.42
CA GLU A 1071 -54.50 3.90 26.75
C GLU A 1071 -54.07 2.56 27.36
N ASP A 1072 -54.21 2.45 28.68
CA ASP A 1072 -53.35 1.62 29.55
C ASP A 1072 -53.98 0.30 30.03
N ASP A 1073 -53.11 -0.62 30.47
CA ASP A 1073 -53.22 -1.60 31.60
C ASP A 1073 -54.43 -2.55 31.81
N GLU A 1074 -54.24 -3.44 32.81
CA GLU A 1074 -55.15 -4.38 33.52
C GLU A 1074 -55.65 -5.68 32.82
N ASP A 1075 -54.89 -6.77 33.10
CA ASP A 1075 -55.33 -8.02 33.79
C ASP A 1075 -56.22 -9.14 33.16
N GLU A 1076 -56.20 -10.27 33.90
CA GLU A 1076 -56.98 -11.53 33.90
C GLU A 1076 -56.94 -12.55 32.72
N ASP A 1077 -56.06 -13.55 32.87
CA ASP A 1077 -56.41 -14.96 33.15
C ASP A 1077 -57.61 -15.67 32.44
N GLN A 1078 -57.34 -16.68 31.58
CA GLN A 1078 -57.61 -18.12 31.86
C GLN A 1078 -57.56 -19.12 30.65
N ASN A 1079 -57.00 -20.31 30.92
CA ASN A 1079 -57.34 -21.69 30.47
C ASN A 1079 -57.60 -22.10 28.99
N GLY A 1080 -57.25 -23.37 28.68
CA GLY A 1080 -57.82 -24.16 27.56
C GLY A 1080 -56.84 -24.59 26.45
N THR A 1081 -55.83 -25.44 26.69
CA THR A 1081 -55.84 -26.93 26.64
C THR A 1081 -56.05 -27.62 25.29
N GLU A 1082 -55.39 -28.78 25.16
CA GLU A 1082 -55.54 -29.85 24.13
C GLU A 1082 -54.89 -29.67 22.74
N ALA A 1083 -53.74 -30.33 22.63
CA ALA A 1083 -53.06 -30.72 21.41
C ALA A 1083 -53.88 -31.70 20.53
N ALA A 1084 -53.55 -31.79 19.24
CA ALA A 1084 -52.95 -33.03 18.67
C ALA A 1084 -52.61 -32.98 17.16
N LYS A 1085 -51.52 -33.67 16.82
CA LYS A 1085 -51.26 -34.45 15.58
C LYS A 1085 -51.37 -33.77 14.20
N ARG A 1086 -50.20 -33.65 13.55
CA ARG A 1086 -50.03 -33.75 12.08
C ARG A 1086 -50.66 -35.04 11.52
N PRO A 1087 -50.93 -35.09 10.21
CA PRO A 1087 -50.15 -36.00 9.36
C PRO A 1087 -49.32 -35.28 8.30
N LYS A 1088 -48.48 -36.03 7.58
CA LYS A 1088 -47.63 -35.53 6.48
C LYS A 1088 -48.40 -35.57 5.15
N VAL A 1089 -48.19 -34.55 4.32
CA VAL A 1089 -47.70 -34.71 2.94
C VAL A 1089 -46.53 -33.74 2.79
#